data_AF-D4LAY7-F1
#
_entry.id   AF-D4LAY7-F1
#
_cell.length_a   1.000
_cell.length_b   1.000
_cell.length_c   1.000
_cell.angle_alpha   90.00
_cell.angle_beta   90.00
_cell.angle_gamma   90.00
#
_symmetry.space_group_name_H-M   'P 1'
#
loop_
_entity.id
_entity.type
_entity.pdbx_description
1 polymer ?
#
loop_
_entity_poly.entity_id
_entity_poly.type
_entity_poly.pdbx_seq_one_letter_code
_entity_poly.pdbx_strand_id
1 'polypeptide(L)'
;MKKSAIRRLAAAAAACSVLVSALPALPTMTTLAAGNIITNSTFESGTSGWGTYKESGGACSLSTENGRLALKISNVGKVNYAVQVFYDIIPLYKNGVYRLKYDISCSTNRFVECMIQQNGGTYQAYTWKGLNLTNSPQSVNYTFTMEQDTDIMSKLVFNCGIQEADGALPEHTIYLDNVSLELIDDSQVDYSASRPYEPPIVTNQVGYRCDSQKTAVFRNMGSASEFSVVNAVTKQTVYTGRLSGDKTNSSANETNRVGDFSQVTTPGKYYITCGSLDPSYTFEIGDDVYGSLLDDSVKMLYLQRCGTAVQDSTFGHPACHSTMATIYGTNQQIDVSGGWHDAGDYGRYIVPAAKAVADLLYAYQQNPELYGDASGIPESGNGVPDILDEVRYELEWMQKMQRQDGAVYHKVTCENFPGYVAPEKETAPLIVTPVSSTATADFCASMALAYEFYKDVDSNFAKDCLSRAEQAWSYLEQNPNLNFSNPSDISTGEYGDKSDRDERYWAAAQLYRATGSSKYESALNSMVVCTGMDWATVGDYGNIALLTSDSISKSTSAYTKAKNVVLTQADQLLSKSGSSPYGVALTKYDWGSNMTVANAGIILGLAYQLTDQASYLNAANAQLDYLLGVNPVGECFFTGYGTVSPENPHHRPSMAIGKAMPGMLVGGVNQNLEDSAAKAYCQDLPAAKRYVDNAESYSTNEVTIYWNSPLTYLVALTGEGGSTPVVEKYLLGDVNNDKTINAFDLVLARRGLTTGFDNQSAEQAADVNQDGKVTVADIVVMQQYLLGKIKAFSGEPAVTTAPPQTTAPTTHTTVDAIQTTRNPSGIQDYGTPMNQNATMQADFRKGANAEFFASDGWTNGSCFNCGWYKENTSFNGGVLNLTIDKDHSGKYAYSGAEYRTNGYYKYGYYETSMQAIKNDGVVSSFFTYTGPSENNPWDEIDIEVLGKDTTKVQFNYYTNGVGNHEYMYDLGFDASEGFHTYGFDWQADHITWYVDGKAVYTAYGNMPTTAGKIMMNVWPGIGVDDWLKPFNGNTPLTARYQWVTYNQQ
;
A
#
# COMPACT_ATOMS: atom_id res chain seq x y z
N MET A 1 -9.45 58.86 16.91
CA MET A 1 -8.53 59.99 16.64
C MET A 1 -7.95 59.83 15.24
N LYS A 2 -8.13 60.85 14.38
CA LYS A 2 -7.50 61.18 13.07
C LYS A 2 -7.18 60.01 12.09
N LYS A 3 -7.91 59.83 10.95
CA LYS A 3 -7.85 60.60 9.66
C LYS A 3 -6.40 60.73 9.14
N SER A 4 -6.00 60.44 7.90
CA SER A 4 -6.62 60.53 6.55
C SER A 4 -5.61 59.98 5.51
N ALA A 5 -5.97 59.17 4.50
CA ALA A 5 -6.49 59.52 3.15
C ALA A 5 -5.41 60.11 2.19
N ILE A 6 -5.22 59.69 0.92
CA ILE A 6 -6.01 59.96 -0.32
C ILE A 6 -5.29 59.24 -1.51
N ARG A 7 -5.92 58.30 -2.27
CA ARG A 7 -6.60 58.37 -3.62
C ARG A 7 -5.72 58.87 -4.79
N ARG A 8 -5.42 58.08 -5.85
CA ARG A 8 -6.22 57.61 -7.05
C ARG A 8 -6.78 58.72 -7.97
N LEU A 9 -6.46 58.63 -9.28
CA LEU A 9 -7.25 58.87 -10.54
C LEU A 9 -6.28 59.23 -11.69
N ALA A 10 -6.43 58.93 -13.00
CA ALA A 10 -7.46 58.37 -13.91
C ALA A 10 -6.70 57.87 -15.19
N ALA A 11 -6.99 56.74 -15.87
CA ALA A 11 -8.13 56.30 -16.70
C ALA A 11 -8.22 56.88 -18.15
N ALA A 12 -7.94 55.97 -19.12
CA ALA A 12 -8.68 55.64 -20.36
C ALA A 12 -8.51 56.42 -21.70
N ALA A 13 -8.18 55.66 -22.75
CA ALA A 13 -8.69 55.61 -24.15
C ALA A 13 -7.58 55.08 -25.10
N ALA A 14 -7.74 54.21 -26.10
CA ALA A 14 -8.86 53.53 -26.74
C ALA A 14 -8.36 52.28 -27.49
N ALA A 15 -9.31 51.42 -27.88
CA ALA A 15 -9.15 50.11 -28.50
C ALA A 15 -8.56 50.11 -29.94
N CYS A 16 -7.85 49.04 -30.29
CA CYS A 16 -8.09 48.28 -31.54
C CYS A 16 -7.50 46.87 -31.46
N SER A 17 -8.36 45.92 -31.79
CA SER A 17 -8.26 44.47 -31.84
C SER A 17 -7.17 43.90 -32.76
N VAL A 18 -6.39 42.94 -32.26
CA VAL A 18 -5.99 41.73 -33.01
C VAL A 18 -6.05 40.54 -32.06
N LEU A 19 -6.91 39.58 -32.41
CA LEU A 19 -7.00 38.25 -31.82
C LEU A 19 -5.65 37.54 -31.96
N VAL A 20 -4.97 37.29 -30.85
CA VAL A 20 -4.03 36.18 -30.74
C VAL A 20 -4.54 35.32 -29.60
N SER A 21 -4.92 34.10 -29.94
CA SER A 21 -5.23 33.01 -29.02
C SER A 21 -4.23 33.01 -27.86
N ALA A 22 -4.75 33.16 -26.63
CA ALA A 22 -3.97 32.98 -25.42
C ALA A 22 -3.57 31.51 -25.30
N LEU A 23 -2.42 31.18 -25.88
CA LEU A 23 -1.59 30.09 -25.36
C LEU A 23 -1.20 30.49 -23.93
N PRO A 24 -1.25 29.58 -22.94
CA PRO A 24 -0.65 29.85 -21.65
C PRO A 24 0.80 30.24 -21.91
N ALA A 25 1.22 31.38 -21.38
CA ALA A 25 2.62 31.77 -21.41
C ALA A 25 3.38 30.69 -20.64
N LEU A 26 4.00 29.76 -21.39
CA LEU A 26 5.05 28.91 -20.87
C LEU A 26 6.02 29.84 -20.15
N PRO A 27 6.44 29.55 -18.91
CA PRO A 27 7.54 30.28 -18.31
C PRO A 27 8.72 30.12 -19.28
N THR A 28 9.08 31.22 -19.93
CA THR A 28 10.28 31.30 -20.73
C THR A 28 11.43 31.10 -19.77
N MET A 29 12.00 29.89 -19.73
CA MET A 29 13.39 29.76 -19.31
C MET A 29 14.18 30.65 -20.27
N THR A 30 14.64 31.78 -19.75
CA THR A 30 15.75 32.51 -20.34
C THR A 30 16.84 31.50 -20.67
N THR A 31 17.21 31.44 -21.95
CA THR A 31 18.40 30.76 -22.45
C THR A 31 19.57 30.96 -21.48
N LEU A 32 20.02 29.90 -20.80
CA LEU A 32 21.19 29.93 -19.92
C LEU A 32 22.46 29.87 -20.77
N ALA A 33 22.70 30.91 -21.57
CA ALA A 33 24.00 31.13 -22.17
C ALA A 33 24.87 31.93 -21.17
N ALA A 34 25.92 31.29 -20.64
CA ALA A 34 27.07 31.86 -19.92
C ALA A 34 26.85 32.48 -18.51
N GLY A 35 26.07 31.83 -17.63
CA GLY A 35 26.01 32.16 -16.20
C GLY A 35 26.80 31.16 -15.33
N ASN A 36 27.42 31.62 -14.24
CA ASN A 36 27.99 30.74 -13.22
C ASN A 36 26.86 30.07 -12.41
N ILE A 37 26.83 28.74 -12.39
CA ILE A 37 25.84 27.92 -11.65
C ILE A 37 26.08 28.02 -10.14
N ILE A 38 27.34 28.17 -9.71
CA ILE A 38 27.72 28.28 -8.31
C ILE A 38 27.47 29.71 -7.83
N THR A 39 26.58 29.85 -6.84
CA THR A 39 26.32 31.14 -6.17
C THR A 39 27.36 31.38 -5.07
N ASN A 40 27.62 32.65 -4.72
CA ASN A 40 28.65 33.04 -3.74
C ASN A 40 30.08 32.54 -4.10
N SER A 41 30.45 32.65 -5.38
CA SER A 41 31.73 32.16 -5.94
C SER A 41 32.99 32.83 -5.41
N THR A 42 32.87 34.03 -4.83
CA THR A 42 33.95 34.87 -4.28
C THR A 42 33.89 34.97 -2.75
N PHE A 43 32.95 34.27 -2.11
CA PHE A 43 32.80 34.20 -0.65
C PHE A 43 32.59 35.56 0.08
N GLU A 44 32.22 36.61 -0.66
CA GLU A 44 31.85 37.91 -0.09
C GLU A 44 30.61 37.83 0.81
N SER A 45 29.74 36.84 0.58
CA SER A 45 28.54 36.58 1.38
C SER A 45 28.77 35.50 2.45
N GLY A 46 30.01 35.35 2.93
CA GLY A 46 30.35 34.33 3.92
C GLY A 46 30.33 32.92 3.31
N THR A 47 29.81 31.95 4.06
CA THR A 47 29.75 30.53 3.67
C THR A 47 28.42 30.14 3.01
N SER A 48 27.58 31.12 2.64
CA SER A 48 26.25 30.84 2.07
C SER A 48 26.35 29.92 0.85
N GLY A 49 25.51 28.88 0.79
CA GLY A 49 25.51 27.85 -0.25
C GLY A 49 26.53 26.71 -0.08
N TRP A 50 27.45 26.83 0.88
CA TRP A 50 28.51 25.85 1.12
C TRP A 50 28.31 25.11 2.44
N GLY A 51 28.45 23.78 2.40
CA GLY A 51 28.28 22.89 3.53
C GLY A 51 29.54 22.13 3.91
N THR A 52 29.49 21.44 5.05
CA THR A 52 30.52 20.48 5.46
C THR A 52 29.89 19.15 5.84
N TYR A 53 30.59 18.07 5.55
CA TYR A 53 30.24 16.73 5.99
C TYR A 53 31.34 16.20 6.91
N LYS A 54 30.95 15.50 7.97
CA LYS A 54 31.83 14.99 9.02
C LYS A 54 31.34 13.62 9.46
N GLU A 55 32.22 12.63 9.46
CA GLU A 55 31.93 11.29 9.96
C GLU A 55 33.21 10.59 10.42
N SER A 56 33.11 9.37 10.95
CA SER A 56 34.27 8.49 11.15
C SER A 56 35.43 9.17 11.93
N GLY A 57 35.09 10.05 12.89
CA GLY A 57 36.03 10.83 13.71
C GLY A 57 36.58 12.12 13.07
N GLY A 58 36.14 12.46 11.86
CA GLY A 58 36.46 13.72 11.18
C GLY A 58 35.84 14.92 11.90
N ALA A 59 36.60 16.01 11.98
CA ALA A 59 36.17 17.24 12.65
C ALA A 59 36.70 18.47 11.90
N CYS A 60 35.78 19.38 11.58
CA CYS A 60 36.08 20.64 10.92
C CYS A 60 35.07 21.75 11.27
N SER A 61 35.45 22.99 10.97
CA SER A 61 34.56 24.14 10.92
C SER A 61 34.73 24.88 9.58
N LEU A 62 33.65 25.53 9.13
CA LEU A 62 33.61 26.32 7.91
C LEU A 62 33.45 27.81 8.25
N SER A 63 34.30 28.64 7.67
CA SER A 63 34.26 30.10 7.82
C SER A 63 34.79 30.78 6.56
N THR A 64 34.96 32.09 6.61
CA THR A 64 35.68 32.85 5.58
C THR A 64 36.86 33.59 6.20
N GLU A 65 38.02 33.57 5.54
CA GLU A 65 39.23 34.29 5.96
C GLU A 65 39.85 35.02 4.76
N ASN A 66 40.06 36.33 4.90
CA ASN A 66 40.63 37.19 3.86
C ASN A 66 39.93 37.08 2.49
N GLY A 67 38.59 36.99 2.50
CA GLY A 67 37.79 36.88 1.28
C GLY A 67 37.75 35.48 0.65
N ARG A 68 38.24 34.45 1.33
CA ARG A 68 38.24 33.07 0.84
C ARG A 68 37.46 32.17 1.79
N LEU A 69 36.84 31.11 1.27
CA LEU A 69 36.28 30.06 2.11
C LEU A 69 37.42 29.36 2.86
N ALA A 70 37.25 29.13 4.15
CA ALA A 70 38.23 28.51 5.03
C ALA A 70 37.61 27.28 5.70
N LEU A 71 38.05 26.09 5.27
CA LEU A 71 37.73 24.83 5.93
C LEU A 71 38.83 24.52 6.94
N LYS A 72 38.58 24.79 8.22
CA LYS A 72 39.52 24.49 9.30
C LYS A 72 39.30 23.06 9.78
N ILE A 73 40.31 22.21 9.64
CA ILE A 73 40.27 20.79 9.97
C ILE A 73 41.03 20.56 11.27
N SER A 74 40.32 20.08 12.29
CA SER A 74 40.91 19.70 13.58
C SER A 74 41.17 18.19 13.68
N ASN A 75 40.43 17.37 12.94
CA ASN A 75 40.70 15.93 12.81
C ASN A 75 40.32 15.45 11.39
N VAL A 76 41.21 14.71 10.74
CA VAL A 76 41.01 14.19 9.38
C VAL A 76 40.21 12.87 9.34
N GLY A 77 39.89 12.28 10.50
CA GLY A 77 39.10 11.06 10.60
C GLY A 77 39.83 9.81 10.08
N LYS A 78 39.05 8.76 9.81
CA LYS A 78 39.56 7.41 9.46
C LYS A 78 39.44 7.03 7.98
N VAL A 79 38.68 7.80 7.20
CA VAL A 79 38.41 7.58 5.76
C VAL A 79 38.61 8.87 4.97
N ASN A 80 38.84 8.79 3.66
CA ASN A 80 39.18 9.93 2.80
C ASN A 80 38.05 10.98 2.69
N TYR A 81 36.80 10.58 2.87
CA TYR A 81 35.63 11.45 2.89
C TYR A 81 35.20 11.88 4.31
N ALA A 82 35.94 11.51 5.36
CA ALA A 82 35.57 11.79 6.75
C ALA A 82 35.40 13.30 7.05
N VAL A 83 36.02 14.15 6.23
CA VAL A 83 35.80 15.60 6.20
C VAL A 83 35.55 16.00 4.74
N GLN A 84 34.45 16.68 4.46
CA GLN A 84 34.20 17.29 3.15
C GLN A 84 33.81 18.77 3.30
N VAL A 85 34.11 19.54 2.26
CA VAL A 85 33.43 20.80 1.96
C VAL A 85 32.75 20.65 0.61
N PHE A 86 31.50 21.10 0.50
CA PHE A 86 30.70 20.89 -0.70
C PHE A 86 29.81 22.08 -1.03
N TYR A 87 29.43 22.16 -2.31
CA TYR A 87 28.34 22.99 -2.80
C TYR A 87 27.24 22.06 -3.31
N ASP A 88 26.06 22.18 -2.71
CA ASP A 88 24.93 21.28 -2.93
C ASP A 88 24.08 21.70 -4.13
N ILE A 89 23.42 20.74 -4.78
CA ILE A 89 22.45 20.93 -5.87
C ILE A 89 23.04 21.67 -7.08
N ILE A 90 23.68 20.89 -7.96
CA ILE A 90 24.26 21.32 -9.22
C ILE A 90 23.53 20.61 -10.36
N PRO A 91 22.78 21.35 -11.19
CA PRO A 91 22.13 20.75 -12.35
C PRO A 91 23.12 20.38 -13.45
N LEU A 92 23.22 19.09 -13.74
CA LEU A 92 23.98 18.55 -14.87
C LEU A 92 23.03 17.89 -15.88
N TYR A 93 23.05 18.39 -17.11
CA TYR A 93 22.21 17.90 -18.19
C TYR A 93 23.03 17.05 -19.15
N LYS A 94 22.48 15.90 -19.55
CA LYS A 94 23.12 15.00 -20.51
C LYS A 94 23.55 15.75 -21.78
N ASN A 95 24.75 15.47 -22.25
CA ASN A 95 25.45 16.13 -23.36
C ASN A 95 25.84 17.60 -23.13
N GLY A 96 25.50 18.20 -21.99
CA GLY A 96 25.96 19.54 -21.63
C GLY A 96 27.47 19.56 -21.42
N VAL A 97 28.15 20.56 -21.99
CA VAL A 97 29.59 20.78 -21.78
C VAL A 97 29.78 21.86 -20.72
N TYR A 98 30.48 21.50 -19.65
CA TYR A 98 30.67 22.35 -18.48
C TYR A 98 32.14 22.77 -18.34
N ARG A 99 32.38 23.95 -17.79
CA ARG A 99 33.70 24.44 -17.38
C ARG A 99 33.74 24.67 -15.88
N LEU A 100 34.61 23.95 -15.17
CA LEU A 100 34.86 24.12 -13.74
C LEU A 100 36.17 24.90 -13.51
N LYS A 101 36.09 25.96 -12.70
CA LYS A 101 37.20 26.81 -12.26
C LYS A 101 37.19 26.96 -10.75
N TYR A 102 38.36 26.98 -10.11
CA TYR A 102 38.52 27.34 -8.70
C TYR A 102 39.99 27.55 -8.35
N ASP A 103 40.25 28.36 -7.32
CA ASP A 103 41.55 28.47 -6.68
C ASP A 103 41.53 27.73 -5.35
N ILE A 104 42.58 26.94 -5.07
CA ILE A 104 42.68 26.14 -3.86
C ILE A 104 44.09 26.15 -3.26
N SER A 105 44.19 26.20 -1.93
CA SER A 105 45.46 26.06 -1.21
C SER A 105 45.26 25.42 0.16
N CYS A 106 46.33 24.97 0.80
CA CYS A 106 46.28 24.40 2.15
C CYS A 106 47.44 24.88 3.01
N SER A 107 47.21 25.18 4.29
CA SER A 107 48.30 25.55 5.21
C SER A 107 49.30 24.41 5.47
N THR A 108 48.96 23.18 5.10
CA THR A 108 49.79 21.96 5.24
C THR A 108 49.82 21.21 3.91
N ASN A 109 50.98 20.65 3.53
CA ASN A 109 51.06 19.85 2.32
C ASN A 109 50.24 18.57 2.46
N ARG A 110 49.31 18.32 1.53
CA ARG A 110 48.47 17.12 1.54
C ARG A 110 47.79 16.86 0.20
N PHE A 111 47.29 15.65 0.01
CA PHE A 111 46.44 15.32 -1.13
C PHE A 111 44.97 15.58 -0.80
N VAL A 112 44.20 16.07 -1.78
CA VAL A 112 42.74 16.18 -1.73
C VAL A 112 42.14 15.76 -3.07
N GLU A 113 40.87 15.39 -3.05
CA GLU A 113 40.12 15.02 -4.25
C GLU A 113 38.97 16.01 -4.47
N CYS A 114 38.84 16.53 -5.68
CA CYS A 114 37.70 17.34 -6.10
C CYS A 114 36.89 16.58 -7.14
N MET A 115 35.58 16.54 -6.98
CA MET A 115 34.68 15.92 -7.95
C MET A 115 33.34 16.64 -8.01
N ILE A 116 32.70 16.57 -9.18
CA ILE A 116 31.25 16.74 -9.26
C ILE A 116 30.69 15.34 -9.42
N GLN A 117 29.77 14.97 -8.53
CA GLN A 117 29.29 13.60 -8.40
C GLN A 117 27.80 13.54 -8.10
N GLN A 118 27.23 12.36 -8.27
CA GLN A 118 25.91 12.01 -7.76
C GLN A 118 25.81 12.33 -6.26
N ASN A 119 24.71 12.95 -5.86
CA ASN A 119 24.42 13.25 -4.47
C ASN A 119 23.50 12.17 -3.90
N GLY A 120 24.06 11.22 -3.15
CA GLY A 120 23.37 9.97 -2.83
C GLY A 120 23.68 8.87 -3.85
N GLY A 121 22.96 7.75 -3.77
CA GLY A 121 23.17 6.57 -4.62
C GLY A 121 24.60 5.99 -4.53
N THR A 122 25.21 5.78 -5.70
CA THR A 122 26.55 5.17 -5.80
C THR A 122 27.69 6.16 -5.61
N TYR A 123 27.37 7.45 -5.43
CA TYR A 123 28.33 8.55 -5.40
C TYR A 123 29.21 8.63 -6.66
N GLN A 124 28.68 8.20 -7.81
CA GLN A 124 29.38 8.23 -9.08
C GLN A 124 29.93 9.63 -9.39
N ALA A 125 31.24 9.72 -9.63
CA ALA A 125 31.86 10.96 -10.08
C ALA A 125 31.61 11.18 -11.59
N TYR A 126 31.03 12.33 -11.93
CA TYR A 126 30.89 12.79 -13.32
C TYR A 126 32.16 13.48 -13.81
N THR A 127 32.92 14.06 -12.89
CA THR A 127 34.31 14.49 -13.10
C THR A 127 35.10 14.33 -11.81
N TRP A 128 36.39 14.02 -11.92
CA TRP A 128 37.27 13.82 -10.77
C TRP A 128 38.65 14.43 -11.02
N LYS A 129 39.24 15.03 -9.97
CA LYS A 129 40.60 15.57 -9.99
C LYS A 129 41.28 15.48 -8.63
N GLY A 130 42.37 14.72 -8.56
CA GLY A 130 43.29 14.72 -7.42
C GLY A 130 44.26 15.91 -7.44
N LEU A 131 44.55 16.49 -6.28
CA LEU A 131 45.39 17.67 -6.12
C LEU A 131 46.35 17.53 -4.93
N ASN A 132 47.64 17.76 -5.17
CA ASN A 132 48.63 17.91 -4.10
C ASN A 132 48.69 19.38 -3.69
N LEU A 133 48.03 19.72 -2.58
CA LEU A 133 47.96 21.07 -2.06
C LEU A 133 49.22 21.44 -1.27
N THR A 134 49.54 22.72 -1.31
CA THR A 134 50.58 23.37 -0.51
C THR A 134 50.06 24.73 -0.03
N ASN A 135 50.88 25.50 0.69
CA ASN A 135 50.52 26.86 1.09
C ASN A 135 50.39 27.83 -0.10
N SER A 136 50.90 27.47 -1.27
CA SER A 136 50.82 28.27 -2.49
C SER A 136 49.51 27.96 -3.23
N PRO A 137 48.68 28.98 -3.55
CA PRO A 137 47.46 28.79 -4.33
C PRO A 137 47.70 28.12 -5.67
N GLN A 138 46.82 27.17 -6.02
CA GLN A 138 46.76 26.50 -7.30
C GLN A 138 45.43 26.85 -7.98
N SER A 139 45.50 27.31 -9.24
CA SER A 139 44.31 27.56 -10.06
C SER A 139 43.97 26.34 -10.90
N VAL A 140 42.72 25.89 -10.79
CA VAL A 140 42.15 24.80 -11.59
C VAL A 140 41.19 25.39 -12.61
N ASN A 141 41.29 24.95 -13.87
CA ASN A 141 40.39 25.31 -14.96
C ASN A 141 40.36 24.17 -15.98
N TYR A 142 39.22 23.51 -16.13
CA TYR A 142 39.05 22.44 -17.12
C TYR A 142 37.59 22.30 -17.54
N THR A 143 37.36 21.60 -18.65
CA THR A 143 36.02 21.31 -19.18
C THR A 143 35.73 19.82 -19.12
N PHE A 144 34.46 19.46 -18.97
CA PHE A 144 33.97 18.09 -19.09
C PHE A 144 32.59 18.08 -19.76
N THR A 145 32.24 16.96 -20.37
CA THR A 145 30.89 16.71 -20.91
C THR A 145 30.14 15.81 -19.95
N MET A 146 28.87 16.12 -19.68
CA MET A 146 27.99 15.23 -18.91
C MET A 146 27.52 14.07 -19.79
N GLU A 147 28.24 12.96 -19.74
CA GLU A 147 27.94 11.77 -20.56
C GLU A 147 26.81 10.90 -19.98
N GLN A 148 26.55 11.01 -18.67
CA GLN A 148 25.50 10.27 -17.98
C GLN A 148 24.13 10.93 -18.19
N ASP A 149 23.07 10.25 -17.77
CA ASP A 149 21.72 10.82 -17.78
C ASP A 149 21.64 12.08 -16.92
N THR A 150 20.74 12.98 -17.31
CA THR A 150 20.54 14.26 -16.62
C THR A 150 20.34 14.04 -15.11
N ASP A 151 21.19 14.66 -14.31
CA ASP A 151 21.14 14.65 -12.85
C ASP A 151 21.07 16.10 -12.38
N ILE A 152 19.88 16.52 -11.95
CA ILE A 152 19.67 17.89 -11.48
C ILE A 152 20.03 18.10 -10.00
N MET A 153 20.47 17.04 -9.31
CA MET A 153 20.72 16.99 -7.87
C MET A 153 22.21 16.75 -7.53
N SER A 154 23.10 16.71 -8.53
CA SER A 154 24.53 16.45 -8.31
C SER A 154 25.18 17.46 -7.35
N LYS A 155 26.37 17.15 -6.82
CA LYS A 155 27.10 18.05 -5.92
C LYS A 155 28.57 18.22 -6.30
N LEU A 156 29.12 19.41 -6.06
CA LEU A 156 30.56 19.65 -6.08
C LEU A 156 31.11 19.38 -4.69
N VAL A 157 32.07 18.47 -4.59
CA VAL A 157 32.64 18.05 -3.30
C VAL A 157 34.16 18.05 -3.35
N PHE A 158 34.75 18.42 -2.22
CA PHE A 158 36.16 18.27 -1.93
C PHE A 158 36.33 17.29 -0.76
N ASN A 159 36.88 16.11 -1.03
CA ASN A 159 37.21 15.12 0.00
C ASN A 159 38.53 15.50 0.67
N CYS A 160 38.44 15.79 1.97
CA CYS A 160 39.50 16.36 2.79
C CYS A 160 39.82 15.50 4.04
N GLY A 161 39.28 14.29 4.12
CA GLY A 161 39.62 13.29 5.15
C GLY A 161 41.00 12.68 4.95
N ILE A 162 41.37 11.67 5.75
CA ILE A 162 42.69 11.04 5.70
C ILE A 162 42.91 10.31 4.36
N GLN A 163 44.05 10.55 3.70
CA GLN A 163 44.44 9.85 2.46
C GLN A 163 45.51 8.78 2.76
N GLU A 164 45.64 7.73 1.93
CA GLU A 164 46.59 6.62 2.18
C GLU A 164 48.05 7.07 2.36
N ALA A 165 48.45 8.15 1.69
CA ALA A 165 49.79 8.73 1.79
C ALA A 165 49.94 9.74 2.94
N ASP A 166 48.86 10.10 3.63
CA ASP A 166 48.88 11.06 4.72
C ASP A 166 49.44 10.39 6.00
N GLY A 167 50.41 11.04 6.63
CA GLY A 167 50.80 10.75 8.01
C GLY A 167 49.84 11.40 9.02
N ALA A 168 50.30 11.54 10.27
CA ALA A 168 49.58 12.39 11.23
C ALA A 168 49.66 13.86 10.77
N LEU A 169 48.53 14.43 10.35
CA LEU A 169 48.42 15.84 9.96
C LEU A 169 48.08 16.71 11.18
N PRO A 170 48.78 17.84 11.41
CA PRO A 170 48.37 18.81 12.43
C PRO A 170 47.06 19.50 12.03
N GLU A 171 46.44 20.26 12.94
CA GLU A 171 45.35 21.15 12.56
C GLU A 171 45.78 22.07 11.42
N HIS A 172 44.94 22.22 10.40
CA HIS A 172 45.26 22.98 9.20
C HIS A 172 44.00 23.49 8.52
N THR A 173 44.18 24.41 7.57
CA THR A 173 43.06 25.05 6.86
C THR A 173 43.23 24.85 5.36
N ILE A 174 42.17 24.42 4.69
CA ILE A 174 42.04 24.44 3.23
C ILE A 174 41.28 25.70 2.84
N TYR A 175 41.84 26.44 1.88
CA TYR A 175 41.25 27.67 1.36
C TYR A 175 40.73 27.45 -0.05
N LEU A 176 39.50 27.89 -0.31
CA LEU A 176 38.87 27.90 -1.63
C LEU A 176 38.49 29.34 -2.01
N ASP A 177 38.69 29.68 -3.27
CA ASP A 177 38.29 30.97 -3.84
C ASP A 177 37.91 30.84 -5.33
N ASN A 178 37.21 31.84 -5.87
CA ASN A 178 36.88 31.97 -7.28
C ASN A 178 36.23 30.72 -7.92
N VAL A 179 35.33 30.06 -7.19
CA VAL A 179 34.71 28.80 -7.64
C VAL A 179 33.62 29.07 -8.66
N SER A 180 33.74 28.51 -9.86
CA SER A 180 32.77 28.69 -10.93
C SER A 180 32.53 27.42 -11.73
N LEU A 181 31.27 27.11 -11.98
CA LEU A 181 30.82 26.09 -12.91
C LEU A 181 29.92 26.74 -13.97
N GLU A 182 30.33 26.68 -15.24
CA GLU A 182 29.62 27.29 -16.36
C GLU A 182 29.16 26.20 -17.34
N LEU A 183 27.87 26.16 -17.70
CA LEU A 183 27.40 25.43 -18.88
C LEU A 183 27.79 26.25 -20.12
N ILE A 184 28.78 25.77 -20.88
CA ILE A 184 29.40 26.51 -21.99
C ILE A 184 28.94 26.04 -23.37
N ASP A 185 28.30 24.87 -23.47
CA ASP A 185 27.61 24.37 -24.66
C ASP A 185 26.45 23.48 -24.23
N ASP A 186 25.23 23.87 -24.59
CA ASP A 186 23.99 23.14 -24.33
C ASP A 186 23.26 22.76 -25.63
N SER A 187 23.94 22.87 -26.78
CA SER A 187 23.32 22.67 -28.10
C SER A 187 22.77 21.26 -28.34
N GLN A 188 23.13 20.29 -27.49
CA GLN A 188 22.69 18.89 -27.53
C GLN A 188 21.90 18.48 -26.26
N VAL A 189 21.51 19.43 -25.41
CA VAL A 189 20.74 19.18 -24.19
C VAL A 189 19.25 19.10 -24.49
N ASP A 190 18.59 18.05 -24.00
CA ASP A 190 17.13 17.95 -23.92
C ASP A 190 16.64 18.31 -22.52
N TYR A 191 16.06 19.51 -22.39
CA TYR A 191 15.50 20.01 -21.14
C TYR A 191 14.08 19.49 -20.83
N SER A 192 13.46 18.75 -21.76
CA SER A 192 12.08 18.28 -21.59
C SER A 192 11.96 17.03 -20.71
N ALA A 193 13.04 16.24 -20.61
CA ALA A 193 13.07 14.97 -19.90
C ALA A 193 12.90 15.07 -18.37
N SER A 194 13.02 16.26 -17.77
CA SER A 194 13.02 16.45 -16.31
C SER A 194 11.70 16.99 -15.74
N ARG A 195 10.61 17.00 -16.53
CA ARG A 195 9.33 17.56 -16.08
C ARG A 195 8.32 16.45 -15.75
N PRO A 196 7.73 16.45 -14.54
CA PRO A 196 6.61 15.56 -14.23
C PRO A 196 5.42 15.83 -15.17
N TYR A 197 4.78 14.78 -15.65
CA TYR A 197 3.50 14.91 -16.36
C TYR A 197 2.42 15.31 -15.35
N GLU A 198 1.69 16.39 -15.63
CA GLU A 198 0.57 16.83 -14.81
C GLU A 198 -0.76 16.43 -15.48
N PRO A 199 -1.50 15.42 -14.97
CA PRO A 199 -2.77 15.03 -15.57
C PRO A 199 -3.80 16.16 -15.45
N PRO A 200 -4.52 16.50 -16.54
CA PRO A 200 -5.49 17.59 -16.51
C PRO A 200 -6.82 17.20 -15.83
N ILE A 201 -7.09 15.91 -15.66
CA ILE A 201 -8.25 15.35 -14.96
C ILE A 201 -7.73 14.38 -13.90
N VAL A 202 -8.08 14.65 -12.64
CA VAL A 202 -7.54 13.95 -11.49
C VAL A 202 -8.67 13.24 -10.74
N THR A 203 -8.45 11.96 -10.46
CA THR A 203 -9.38 11.05 -9.78
C THR A 203 -8.63 10.21 -8.74
N ASN A 204 -9.37 9.53 -7.87
CA ASN A 204 -8.84 8.42 -7.10
C ASN A 204 -8.45 7.34 -8.10
N GLN A 205 -7.18 6.95 -8.12
CA GLN A 205 -6.62 6.04 -9.12
C GLN A 205 -6.86 4.57 -8.77
N VAL A 206 -7.16 4.28 -7.50
CA VAL A 206 -7.57 2.94 -7.06
C VAL A 206 -9.04 2.75 -7.40
N GLY A 207 -9.91 3.66 -6.94
CA GLY A 207 -11.30 3.70 -7.34
C GLY A 207 -12.24 4.30 -6.32
N TYR A 208 -13.53 3.99 -6.42
CA TYR A 208 -14.60 4.52 -5.58
C TYR A 208 -15.58 3.43 -5.18
N ARG A 209 -16.13 3.52 -3.96
CA ARG A 209 -17.23 2.62 -3.55
C ARG A 209 -18.52 2.94 -4.32
N CYS A 210 -19.36 1.95 -4.57
CA CYS A 210 -20.61 2.13 -5.32
C CYS A 210 -21.52 3.21 -4.72
N ASP A 211 -21.60 3.29 -3.41
CA ASP A 211 -22.47 4.19 -2.63
C ASP A 211 -21.81 5.53 -2.25
N SER A 212 -20.48 5.65 -2.37
CA SER A 212 -19.75 6.83 -1.93
C SER A 212 -19.97 8.03 -2.85
N GLN A 213 -19.71 9.22 -2.30
CA GLN A 213 -19.51 10.41 -3.14
C GLN A 213 -18.28 10.19 -4.03
N LYS A 214 -18.38 10.59 -5.31
CA LYS A 214 -17.33 10.43 -6.32
C LYS A 214 -17.11 11.75 -7.04
N THR A 215 -15.88 12.26 -6.97
CA THR A 215 -15.54 13.54 -7.59
C THR A 215 -14.25 13.47 -8.40
N ALA A 216 -14.19 14.29 -9.44
CA ALA A 216 -13.01 14.51 -10.26
C ALA A 216 -12.63 15.99 -10.27
N VAL A 217 -11.33 16.27 -10.25
CA VAL A 217 -10.78 17.63 -10.28
C VAL A 217 -10.19 17.91 -11.66
N PHE A 218 -10.59 19.03 -12.24
CA PHE A 218 -10.20 19.44 -13.59
C PHE A 218 -9.28 20.66 -13.52
N ARG A 219 -8.13 20.58 -14.18
CA ARG A 219 -7.09 21.62 -14.26
C ARG A 219 -7.09 22.24 -15.65
N ASN A 220 -6.64 23.50 -15.75
CA ASN A 220 -6.36 24.17 -17.03
C ASN A 220 -7.50 24.07 -18.06
N MET A 221 -8.74 24.12 -17.56
CA MET A 221 -9.92 23.99 -18.39
C MET A 221 -10.06 25.16 -19.35
N GLY A 222 -10.30 24.87 -20.63
CA GLY A 222 -10.77 25.84 -21.61
C GLY A 222 -12.24 26.22 -21.36
N SER A 223 -13.03 26.37 -22.42
CA SER A 223 -14.45 26.77 -22.32
C SER A 223 -15.42 25.62 -21.98
N ALA A 224 -14.93 24.40 -21.70
CA ALA A 224 -15.80 23.26 -21.47
C ALA A 224 -16.57 23.39 -20.14
N SER A 225 -17.84 22.96 -20.15
CA SER A 225 -18.77 23.03 -19.02
C SER A 225 -19.27 21.67 -18.55
N GLU A 226 -18.95 20.61 -19.29
CA GLU A 226 -19.43 19.24 -19.06
C GLU A 226 -18.28 18.24 -19.20
N PHE A 227 -18.40 17.11 -18.50
CA PHE A 227 -17.46 15.99 -18.55
C PHE A 227 -18.25 14.69 -18.73
N SER A 228 -17.59 13.64 -19.21
CA SER A 228 -18.20 12.33 -19.42
C SER A 228 -17.43 11.24 -18.68
N VAL A 229 -18.15 10.37 -17.99
CA VAL A 229 -17.63 9.11 -17.44
C VAL A 229 -17.83 8.04 -18.51
N VAL A 230 -16.75 7.37 -18.89
CA VAL A 230 -16.72 6.40 -19.97
C VAL A 230 -16.32 5.05 -19.39
N ASN A 231 -17.10 4.01 -19.68
CA ASN A 231 -16.74 2.65 -19.31
C ASN A 231 -15.50 2.23 -20.10
N ALA A 232 -14.45 1.82 -19.39
CA ALA A 232 -13.14 1.54 -19.96
C ALA A 232 -13.15 0.34 -20.92
N VAL A 233 -14.09 -0.60 -20.75
CA VAL A 233 -14.23 -1.80 -21.57
C VAL A 233 -15.10 -1.49 -22.80
N THR A 234 -16.34 -1.07 -22.60
CA THR A 234 -17.31 -0.88 -23.69
C THR A 234 -17.06 0.39 -24.50
N LYS A 235 -16.24 1.30 -23.97
CA LYS A 235 -15.98 2.66 -24.50
C LYS A 235 -17.24 3.52 -24.59
N GLN A 236 -18.32 3.13 -23.93
CA GLN A 236 -19.56 3.89 -23.89
C GLN A 236 -19.54 4.94 -22.78
N THR A 237 -19.99 6.14 -23.09
CA THR A 237 -20.30 7.16 -22.08
C THR A 237 -21.50 6.68 -21.25
N VAL A 238 -21.28 6.45 -19.97
CA VAL A 238 -22.32 6.01 -19.03
C VAL A 238 -22.95 7.17 -18.27
N TYR A 239 -22.24 8.31 -18.19
CA TYR A 239 -22.71 9.51 -17.52
C TYR A 239 -22.10 10.77 -18.13
N THR A 240 -22.89 11.85 -18.20
CA THR A 240 -22.42 13.19 -18.53
C THR A 240 -22.81 14.13 -17.41
N GLY A 241 -21.82 14.76 -16.78
CA GLY A 241 -21.99 15.66 -15.65
C GLY A 241 -21.62 17.10 -15.99
N ARG A 242 -22.09 18.04 -15.16
CA ARG A 242 -21.69 19.46 -15.25
C ARG A 242 -20.55 19.76 -14.30
N LEU A 243 -19.62 20.60 -14.76
CA LEU A 243 -18.55 21.12 -13.92
C LEU A 243 -19.07 22.21 -12.98
N SER A 244 -18.49 22.28 -11.78
CA SER A 244 -18.69 23.39 -10.86
C SER A 244 -18.20 24.72 -11.45
N GLY A 245 -18.51 25.83 -10.78
CA GLY A 245 -17.78 27.08 -11.00
C GLY A 245 -16.30 26.96 -10.63
N ASP A 246 -15.52 27.94 -11.05
CA ASP A 246 -14.08 28.02 -10.77
C ASP A 246 -13.82 28.09 -9.26
N LYS A 247 -12.91 27.23 -8.78
CA LYS A 247 -12.36 27.23 -7.43
C LYS A 247 -10.87 27.54 -7.51
N THR A 248 -10.43 28.64 -6.92
CA THR A 248 -9.01 28.98 -6.83
C THR A 248 -8.32 28.15 -5.74
N ASN A 249 -7.23 27.48 -6.08
CA ASN A 249 -6.35 26.82 -5.15
C ASN A 249 -4.99 27.53 -5.13
N SER A 250 -4.82 28.44 -4.17
CA SER A 250 -3.58 29.20 -4.04
C SER A 250 -2.38 28.33 -3.69
N SER A 251 -2.57 27.23 -2.95
CA SER A 251 -1.47 26.35 -2.52
C SER A 251 -0.85 25.55 -3.67
N ALA A 252 -1.64 25.28 -4.72
CA ALA A 252 -1.18 24.64 -5.96
C ALA A 252 -0.94 25.64 -7.10
N ASN A 253 -1.22 26.94 -6.89
CA ASN A 253 -1.27 27.96 -7.93
C ASN A 253 -2.19 27.57 -9.11
N GLU A 254 -3.38 27.07 -8.80
CA GLU A 254 -4.33 26.55 -9.77
C GLU A 254 -5.69 27.25 -9.69
N THR A 255 -6.43 27.17 -10.79
CA THR A 255 -7.89 27.36 -10.80
C THR A 255 -8.50 26.07 -11.31
N ASN A 256 -9.31 25.44 -10.47
CA ASN A 256 -9.87 24.12 -10.71
C ASN A 256 -11.38 24.19 -10.88
N ARG A 257 -11.95 23.17 -11.51
CA ARG A 257 -13.38 22.84 -11.42
C ARG A 257 -13.53 21.42 -10.89
N VAL A 258 -14.68 21.14 -10.29
CA VAL A 258 -15.00 19.82 -9.74
C VAL A 258 -16.22 19.27 -10.48
N GLY A 259 -16.16 18.00 -10.86
CA GLY A 259 -17.29 17.23 -11.39
C GLY A 259 -17.70 16.15 -10.39
N ASP A 260 -18.99 16.09 -10.05
CA ASP A 260 -19.56 15.02 -9.23
C ASP A 260 -20.21 13.98 -10.15
N PHE A 261 -19.81 12.72 -10.00
CA PHE A 261 -20.35 11.60 -10.76
C PHE A 261 -20.85 10.47 -9.86
N SER A 262 -21.26 10.82 -8.63
CA SER A 262 -21.75 9.85 -7.63
C SER A 262 -22.96 9.03 -8.12
N GLN A 263 -23.67 9.51 -9.14
CA GLN A 263 -24.76 8.77 -9.80
C GLN A 263 -24.31 7.52 -10.56
N VAL A 264 -23.02 7.39 -10.87
CA VAL A 264 -22.45 6.17 -11.44
C VAL A 264 -22.17 5.20 -10.29
N THR A 265 -23.05 4.23 -10.12
CA THR A 265 -22.96 3.23 -9.05
C THR A 265 -22.73 1.81 -9.58
N THR A 266 -22.79 1.61 -10.90
CA THR A 266 -22.57 0.31 -11.52
C THR A 266 -21.10 -0.09 -11.40
N PRO A 267 -20.77 -1.25 -10.81
CA PRO A 267 -19.39 -1.71 -10.73
C PRO A 267 -18.72 -1.81 -12.11
N GLY A 268 -17.42 -1.52 -12.17
CA GLY A 268 -16.62 -1.63 -13.38
C GLY A 268 -15.45 -0.65 -13.42
N LYS A 269 -14.71 -0.68 -14.53
CA LYS A 269 -13.57 0.23 -14.77
C LYS A 269 -14.00 1.40 -15.65
N TYR A 270 -13.58 2.60 -15.28
CA TYR A 270 -13.99 3.85 -15.92
C TYR A 270 -12.82 4.82 -16.10
N TYR A 271 -12.98 5.75 -17.03
CA TYR A 271 -12.15 6.94 -17.13
C TYR A 271 -13.01 8.16 -17.46
N ILE A 272 -12.49 9.36 -17.21
CA ILE A 272 -13.21 10.62 -17.44
C ILE A 272 -12.61 11.35 -18.63
N THR A 273 -13.48 11.95 -19.44
CA THR A 273 -13.12 12.83 -20.56
C THR A 273 -13.76 14.20 -20.39
N CYS A 274 -13.08 15.26 -20.87
CA CYS A 274 -13.63 16.61 -20.86
C CYS A 274 -13.04 17.47 -21.98
N GLY A 275 -13.85 17.79 -22.99
CA GLY A 275 -13.43 18.62 -24.12
C GLY A 275 -12.23 18.02 -24.86
N SER A 276 -11.16 18.80 -25.00
CA SER A 276 -9.91 18.40 -25.65
C SER A 276 -8.80 18.02 -24.66
N LEU A 277 -9.11 17.85 -23.38
CA LEU A 277 -8.14 17.41 -22.39
C LEU A 277 -7.80 15.93 -22.59
N ASP A 278 -6.59 15.55 -22.19
CA ASP A 278 -6.25 14.15 -22.01
C ASP A 278 -7.22 13.50 -21.01
N PRO A 279 -7.64 12.25 -21.24
CA PRO A 279 -8.48 11.52 -20.30
C PRO A 279 -7.82 11.38 -18.92
N SER A 280 -8.64 11.20 -17.88
CA SER A 280 -8.12 10.76 -16.59
C SER A 280 -7.45 9.39 -16.71
N TYR A 281 -6.66 9.03 -15.70
CA TYR A 281 -6.32 7.64 -15.48
C TYR A 281 -7.58 6.79 -15.29
N THR A 282 -7.45 5.49 -15.57
CA THR A 282 -8.55 4.53 -15.34
C THR A 282 -8.66 4.25 -13.85
N PHE A 283 -9.88 4.10 -13.35
CA PHE A 283 -10.18 3.79 -11.96
C PHE A 283 -11.35 2.80 -11.87
N GLU A 284 -11.50 2.16 -10.73
CA GLU A 284 -12.59 1.21 -10.46
C GLU A 284 -13.77 1.85 -9.73
N ILE A 285 -14.97 1.36 -9.98
CA ILE A 285 -16.13 1.52 -9.09
C ILE A 285 -16.55 0.12 -8.68
N GLY A 286 -16.74 -0.13 -7.39
CA GLY A 286 -17.11 -1.45 -6.86
C GLY A 286 -17.40 -1.40 -5.37
N ASP A 287 -17.93 -2.46 -4.78
CA ASP A 287 -18.21 -2.50 -3.34
C ASP A 287 -16.91 -2.72 -2.53
N ASP A 288 -16.02 -3.57 -3.05
CA ASP A 288 -14.70 -3.85 -2.46
C ASP A 288 -13.56 -3.37 -3.36
N VAL A 289 -13.29 -2.07 -3.33
CA VAL A 289 -12.21 -1.44 -4.12
C VAL A 289 -10.89 -1.37 -3.33
N TYR A 290 -10.95 -1.52 -2.00
CA TYR A 290 -9.80 -1.30 -1.12
C TYR A 290 -9.35 -2.55 -0.35
N GLY A 291 -10.00 -3.71 -0.52
CA GLY A 291 -9.64 -4.94 0.20
C GLY A 291 -8.18 -5.35 0.03
N SER A 292 -7.71 -5.49 -1.22
CA SER A 292 -6.30 -5.83 -1.46
C SER A 292 -5.32 -4.77 -0.95
N LEU A 293 -5.70 -3.49 -1.04
CA LEU A 293 -4.90 -2.38 -0.49
C LEU A 293 -4.73 -2.53 1.02
N LEU A 294 -5.79 -2.94 1.72
CA LEU A 294 -5.77 -3.15 3.15
C LEU A 294 -4.94 -4.38 3.54
N ASP A 295 -5.06 -5.48 2.80
CA ASP A 295 -4.21 -6.67 2.99
C ASP A 295 -2.73 -6.32 2.84
N ASP A 296 -2.38 -5.57 1.80
CA ASP A 296 -1.00 -5.13 1.57
C ASP A 296 -0.52 -4.10 2.60
N SER A 297 -1.41 -3.26 3.15
CA SER A 297 -1.02 -2.31 4.20
C SER A 297 -0.63 -3.02 5.49
N VAL A 298 -1.28 -4.15 5.82
CA VAL A 298 -0.93 -5.01 6.96
C VAL A 298 0.30 -5.85 6.63
N LYS A 299 0.35 -6.47 5.45
CA LYS A 299 1.48 -7.30 5.01
C LYS A 299 2.79 -6.50 4.91
N MET A 300 2.73 -5.20 4.61
CA MET A 300 3.91 -4.33 4.66
C MET A 300 4.59 -4.38 6.04
N LEU A 301 3.82 -4.45 7.14
CA LEU A 301 4.37 -4.55 8.50
C LEU A 301 5.13 -5.87 8.71
N TYR A 302 4.61 -6.98 8.15
CA TYR A 302 5.32 -8.26 8.12
C TYR A 302 6.69 -8.12 7.43
N LEU A 303 6.72 -7.43 6.28
CA LEU A 303 7.95 -7.21 5.53
C LEU A 303 8.92 -6.25 6.23
N GLN A 304 8.43 -5.44 7.18
CA GLN A 304 9.24 -4.60 8.06
C GLN A 304 9.70 -5.33 9.33
N ARG A 305 9.31 -6.59 9.59
CA ARG A 305 9.72 -7.30 10.82
C ARG A 305 11.24 -7.41 10.95
N CYS A 306 11.74 -7.07 12.13
CA CYS A 306 13.13 -7.13 12.53
C CYS A 306 13.39 -8.32 13.47
N GLY A 307 14.58 -8.92 13.43
CA GLY A 307 14.92 -10.01 14.36
C GLY A 307 14.31 -11.38 14.01
N THR A 308 13.64 -11.51 12.87
CA THR A 308 13.11 -12.77 12.33
C THR A 308 13.43 -12.90 10.85
N ALA A 309 13.42 -14.13 10.33
CA ALA A 309 13.46 -14.33 8.90
C ALA A 309 12.12 -13.93 8.28
N VAL A 310 12.18 -13.14 7.21
CA VAL A 310 11.02 -12.73 6.41
C VAL A 310 10.99 -13.57 5.14
N GLN A 311 9.83 -14.17 4.86
CA GLN A 311 9.59 -15.01 3.71
C GLN A 311 8.74 -14.24 2.71
N ASP A 312 9.39 -13.78 1.65
CA ASP A 312 8.74 -13.16 0.50
C ASP A 312 9.59 -13.42 -0.75
N SER A 313 8.94 -13.48 -1.91
CA SER A 313 9.61 -13.75 -3.19
C SER A 313 10.60 -12.66 -3.61
N THR A 314 10.34 -11.41 -3.21
CA THR A 314 11.13 -10.25 -3.61
C THR A 314 11.88 -9.65 -2.42
N PHE A 315 11.20 -9.46 -1.29
CA PHE A 315 11.73 -8.77 -0.11
C PHE A 315 12.11 -9.72 1.03
N GLY A 316 12.10 -11.03 0.79
CA GLY A 316 12.49 -12.02 1.79
C GLY A 316 13.98 -11.90 2.18
N HIS A 317 14.26 -12.02 3.48
CA HIS A 317 15.62 -11.98 4.01
C HIS A 317 15.78 -12.88 5.25
N PRO A 318 17.00 -13.38 5.53
CA PRO A 318 17.32 -14.02 6.80
C PRO A 318 17.10 -13.07 7.98
N ALA A 319 17.03 -13.60 9.20
CA ALA A 319 16.91 -12.77 10.39
C ALA A 319 18.00 -11.69 10.47
N CYS A 320 17.57 -10.43 10.57
CA CYS A 320 18.42 -9.26 10.73
C CYS A 320 18.54 -8.85 12.20
N HIS A 321 19.57 -8.07 12.55
CA HIS A 321 19.73 -7.44 13.87
C HIS A 321 19.57 -8.37 15.09
N SER A 322 20.00 -9.63 14.96
CA SER A 322 19.79 -10.68 15.97
C SER A 322 20.76 -10.64 17.15
N THR A 323 21.56 -9.58 17.28
CA THR A 323 22.54 -9.42 18.37
C THR A 323 21.90 -8.74 19.58
N MET A 324 22.39 -9.05 20.78
CA MET A 324 22.05 -8.27 21.98
C MET A 324 22.45 -6.81 21.80
N ALA A 325 21.63 -5.88 22.27
CA ALA A 325 21.90 -4.45 22.18
C ALA A 325 22.51 -3.91 23.48
N THR A 326 23.48 -3.00 23.35
CA THR A 326 24.15 -2.38 24.50
C THR A 326 23.35 -1.17 24.97
N ILE A 327 23.03 -1.10 26.26
CA ILE A 327 22.40 0.08 26.84
C ILE A 327 23.40 1.23 26.84
N TYR A 328 23.02 2.35 26.23
CA TYR A 328 23.86 3.52 26.06
C TYR A 328 24.51 3.97 27.38
N GLY A 329 25.82 4.22 27.34
CA GLY A 329 26.61 4.62 28.51
C GLY A 329 26.93 3.50 29.51
N THR A 330 26.63 2.24 29.18
CA THR A 330 26.89 1.07 30.04
C THR A 330 27.51 -0.09 29.25
N ASN A 331 27.91 -1.16 29.96
CA ASN A 331 28.29 -2.44 29.34
C ASN A 331 27.16 -3.49 29.45
N GLN A 332 25.97 -3.11 29.94
CA GLN A 332 24.85 -4.02 30.06
C GLN A 332 24.23 -4.21 28.67
N GLN A 333 23.90 -5.46 28.36
CA GLN A 333 23.24 -5.81 27.11
C GLN A 333 21.85 -6.41 27.39
N ILE A 334 20.89 -6.14 26.52
CA ILE A 334 19.53 -6.67 26.59
C ILE A 334 19.11 -7.25 25.24
N ASP A 335 18.17 -8.21 25.28
CA ASP A 335 17.54 -8.73 24.07
C ASP A 335 16.54 -7.69 23.57
N VAL A 336 16.63 -7.39 22.28
CA VAL A 336 15.77 -6.45 21.57
C VAL A 336 15.26 -7.06 20.27
N SER A 337 15.32 -8.38 20.10
CA SER A 337 14.79 -9.06 18.92
C SER A 337 13.29 -8.78 18.72
N GLY A 338 12.82 -8.73 17.47
CA GLY A 338 11.43 -8.44 17.14
C GLY A 338 11.15 -6.98 16.80
N GLY A 339 9.86 -6.70 16.58
CA GLY A 339 9.33 -5.39 16.23
C GLY A 339 9.58 -5.01 14.76
N TRP A 340 9.08 -3.87 14.34
CA TRP A 340 9.17 -3.41 12.95
C TRP A 340 10.28 -2.38 12.76
N HIS A 341 11.03 -2.49 11.68
CA HIS A 341 11.77 -1.35 11.15
C HIS A 341 10.80 -0.18 10.95
N ASP A 342 11.10 0.95 11.57
CA ASP A 342 10.15 2.06 11.69
C ASP A 342 9.82 2.70 10.34
N ALA A 343 10.83 2.82 9.48
CA ALA A 343 10.76 3.64 8.29
C ALA A 343 11.60 3.08 7.15
N GLY A 344 12.21 3.98 6.37
CA GLY A 344 13.22 3.64 5.40
C GLY A 344 14.52 3.11 6.00
N ASP A 345 14.74 3.34 7.29
CA ASP A 345 15.85 2.81 8.08
C ASP A 345 15.46 1.58 8.92
N TYR A 346 16.40 1.07 9.72
CA TYR A 346 16.21 -0.15 10.51
C TYR A 346 16.09 0.10 12.02
N GLY A 347 15.98 1.36 12.43
CA GLY A 347 15.69 1.71 13.81
C GLY A 347 14.30 1.25 14.25
N ARG A 348 14.16 1.02 15.55
CA ARG A 348 12.89 0.70 16.22
C ARG A 348 12.66 1.65 17.37
N TYR A 349 11.50 2.29 17.41
CA TYR A 349 11.24 3.47 18.25
C TYR A 349 9.88 3.34 18.94
N ILE A 350 9.84 3.49 20.27
CA ILE A 350 8.61 3.23 21.04
C ILE A 350 7.49 4.22 20.73
N VAL A 351 7.84 5.49 20.53
CA VAL A 351 6.86 6.58 20.31
C VAL A 351 6.06 6.36 19.02
N PRO A 352 6.67 6.24 17.83
CA PRO A 352 5.91 5.93 16.61
C PRO A 352 5.29 4.53 16.62
N ALA A 353 5.93 3.53 17.24
CA ALA A 353 5.34 2.19 17.41
C ALA A 353 4.00 2.23 18.14
N ALA A 354 3.90 3.01 19.22
CA ALA A 354 2.67 3.16 19.98
C ALA A 354 1.53 3.74 19.14
N LYS A 355 1.83 4.75 18.30
CA LYS A 355 0.86 5.28 17.33
C LYS A 355 0.41 4.19 16.35
N ALA A 356 1.36 3.44 15.78
CA ALA A 356 1.03 2.38 14.82
C ALA A 356 0.14 1.29 15.44
N VAL A 357 0.50 0.82 16.64
CA VAL A 357 -0.31 -0.12 17.44
C VAL A 357 -1.72 0.42 17.69
N ALA A 358 -1.83 1.69 18.10
CA ALA A 358 -3.14 2.28 18.40
C ALA A 358 -4.03 2.36 17.16
N ASP A 359 -3.50 2.87 16.05
CA ASP A 359 -4.23 2.97 14.79
C ASP A 359 -4.70 1.59 14.30
N LEU A 360 -3.85 0.56 14.32
CA LEU A 360 -4.20 -0.79 13.85
C LEU A 360 -5.27 -1.46 14.74
N LEU A 361 -5.15 -1.35 16.07
CA LEU A 361 -6.16 -1.89 16.97
C LEU A 361 -7.50 -1.16 16.84
N TYR A 362 -7.50 0.17 16.66
CA TYR A 362 -8.74 0.90 16.37
C TYR A 362 -9.29 0.63 14.97
N ALA A 363 -8.44 0.36 13.98
CA ALA A 363 -8.86 -0.08 12.66
C ALA A 363 -9.61 -1.42 12.74
N TYR A 364 -9.04 -2.40 13.44
CA TYR A 364 -9.70 -3.68 13.72
C TYR A 364 -11.00 -3.48 14.52
N GLN A 365 -11.00 -2.62 15.53
CA GLN A 365 -12.21 -2.32 16.30
C GLN A 365 -13.36 -1.80 15.42
N GLN A 366 -13.05 -0.98 14.42
CA GLN A 366 -14.10 -0.39 13.58
C GLN A 366 -14.75 -1.38 12.64
N ASN A 367 -13.95 -2.26 12.03
CA ASN A 367 -14.48 -3.20 11.07
C ASN A 367 -13.65 -4.50 11.08
N PRO A 368 -13.91 -5.39 12.06
CA PRO A 368 -13.19 -6.66 12.18
C PRO A 368 -13.31 -7.54 10.93
N GLU A 369 -14.43 -7.44 10.21
CA GLU A 369 -14.74 -8.27 9.04
C GLU A 369 -13.84 -8.00 7.84
N LEU A 370 -13.16 -6.84 7.81
CA LEU A 370 -12.18 -6.51 6.77
C LEU A 370 -10.84 -7.25 6.94
N TYR A 371 -10.60 -7.88 8.09
CA TYR A 371 -9.32 -8.47 8.42
C TYR A 371 -9.44 -9.99 8.57
N GLY A 372 -8.83 -10.70 7.62
CA GLY A 372 -8.76 -12.16 7.62
C GLY A 372 -7.56 -12.73 8.39
N ASP A 373 -7.39 -14.05 8.27
CA ASP A 373 -6.32 -14.88 8.85
C ASP A 373 -5.56 -15.60 7.70
N ALA A 374 -5.33 -14.89 6.59
CA ALA A 374 -4.84 -15.44 5.32
C ALA A 374 -4.04 -14.43 4.45
N SER A 375 -3.47 -13.38 5.05
CA SER A 375 -2.63 -12.36 4.41
C SER A 375 -1.23 -12.89 4.01
N GLY A 376 -0.88 -14.10 4.46
CA GLY A 376 0.36 -14.78 4.08
C GLY A 376 1.54 -14.46 5.00
N ILE A 377 1.26 -14.12 6.26
CA ILE A 377 2.25 -13.99 7.33
C ILE A 377 2.46 -15.37 8.01
N PRO A 378 3.54 -15.56 8.79
CA PRO A 378 3.82 -16.85 9.45
C PRO A 378 2.70 -17.33 10.38
N GLU A 379 1.94 -16.40 10.94
CA GLU A 379 0.84 -16.65 11.85
C GLU A 379 -0.49 -16.97 11.15
N SER A 380 -0.62 -16.74 9.84
CA SER A 380 -1.86 -16.98 9.10
C SER A 380 -2.34 -18.43 9.20
N GLY A 381 -3.65 -18.59 9.41
CA GLY A 381 -4.35 -19.84 9.67
C GLY A 381 -4.40 -20.26 11.13
N ASN A 382 -4.05 -19.39 12.09
CA ASN A 382 -4.04 -19.70 13.52
C ASN A 382 -5.38 -19.45 14.23
N GLY A 383 -6.38 -18.90 13.53
CA GLY A 383 -7.68 -18.50 14.05
C GLY A 383 -7.75 -17.09 14.64
N VAL A 384 -6.72 -16.28 14.46
CA VAL A 384 -6.60 -14.88 14.88
C VAL A 384 -6.47 -14.02 13.61
N PRO A 385 -7.19 -12.89 13.51
CA PRO A 385 -6.99 -11.98 12.39
C PRO A 385 -5.55 -11.49 12.32
N ASP A 386 -4.95 -11.54 11.13
CA ASP A 386 -3.50 -11.29 10.94
C ASP A 386 -3.09 -9.87 11.37
N ILE A 387 -4.00 -8.89 11.32
CA ILE A 387 -3.74 -7.55 11.86
C ILE A 387 -3.43 -7.59 13.36
N LEU A 388 -4.07 -8.48 14.12
CA LEU A 388 -3.76 -8.68 15.54
C LEU A 388 -2.43 -9.44 15.68
N ASP A 389 -2.14 -10.42 14.83
CA ASP A 389 -0.82 -11.09 14.90
C ASP A 389 0.34 -10.14 14.62
N GLU A 390 0.20 -9.24 13.63
CA GLU A 390 1.18 -8.18 13.38
C GLU A 390 1.30 -7.25 14.59
N VAL A 391 0.20 -6.73 15.14
CA VAL A 391 0.25 -5.86 16.32
C VAL A 391 0.90 -6.57 17.52
N ARG A 392 0.64 -7.87 17.71
CA ARG A 392 1.27 -8.67 18.77
C ARG A 392 2.79 -8.71 18.59
N TYR A 393 3.28 -8.85 17.36
CA TYR A 393 4.72 -8.88 17.06
C TYR A 393 5.43 -7.61 17.55
N GLU A 394 4.81 -6.44 17.33
CA GLU A 394 5.34 -5.16 17.82
C GLU A 394 5.23 -5.03 19.35
N LEU A 395 4.08 -5.39 19.93
CA LEU A 395 3.87 -5.34 21.38
C LEU A 395 4.87 -6.22 22.14
N GLU A 396 5.19 -7.42 21.64
CA GLU A 396 6.19 -8.30 22.25
C GLU A 396 7.61 -7.70 22.22
N TRP A 397 7.95 -6.94 21.18
CA TRP A 397 9.18 -6.16 21.16
C TRP A 397 9.13 -4.99 22.16
N MET A 398 8.04 -4.23 22.18
CA MET A 398 7.85 -3.13 23.14
C MET A 398 8.03 -3.63 24.59
N GLN A 399 7.52 -4.83 24.93
CA GLN A 399 7.67 -5.43 26.26
C GLN A 399 9.14 -5.66 26.68
N LYS A 400 10.03 -5.93 25.72
CA LYS A 400 11.48 -6.08 25.95
C LYS A 400 12.18 -4.76 26.23
N MET A 401 11.58 -3.65 25.77
CA MET A 401 12.08 -2.29 25.99
C MET A 401 11.71 -1.71 27.36
N GLN A 402 10.85 -2.40 28.13
CA GLN A 402 10.48 -2.00 29.48
C GLN A 402 11.48 -2.53 30.53
N ARG A 403 11.93 -1.64 31.41
CA ARG A 403 12.73 -1.97 32.59
C ARG A 403 11.86 -2.47 33.74
N GLN A 404 12.50 -3.15 34.70
CA GLN A 404 11.84 -3.67 35.91
C GLN A 404 11.14 -2.61 36.78
N ASP A 405 11.56 -1.34 36.72
CA ASP A 405 10.93 -0.24 37.45
C ASP A 405 9.77 0.43 36.70
N GLY A 406 9.40 -0.08 35.53
CA GLY A 406 8.30 0.42 34.69
C GLY A 406 8.72 1.43 33.63
N ALA A 407 9.94 1.97 33.70
CA ALA A 407 10.49 2.89 32.70
C ALA A 407 10.72 2.20 31.35
N VAL A 408 10.56 2.92 30.24
CA VAL A 408 10.71 2.36 28.89
C VAL A 408 11.82 3.09 28.14
N TYR A 409 12.73 2.31 27.54
CA TYR A 409 13.80 2.85 26.69
C TYR A 409 13.22 3.49 25.44
N HIS A 410 13.76 4.62 24.99
CA HIS A 410 13.13 5.40 23.92
C HIS A 410 13.19 4.70 22.55
N LYS A 411 14.35 4.14 22.20
CA LYS A 411 14.58 3.46 20.91
C LYS A 411 15.76 2.48 20.97
N VAL A 412 15.87 1.65 19.96
CA VAL A 412 17.05 0.84 19.66
C VAL A 412 17.47 1.01 18.20
N THR A 413 18.73 1.43 18.01
CA THR A 413 19.29 1.71 16.67
C THR A 413 20.79 1.40 16.66
N CYS A 414 21.41 1.43 15.49
CA CYS A 414 22.87 1.62 15.40
C CYS A 414 23.24 3.07 15.77
N GLU A 415 24.54 3.35 15.90
CA GLU A 415 25.05 4.72 16.14
C GLU A 415 24.65 5.68 15.01
N ASN A 416 24.71 5.20 13.76
CA ASN A 416 24.43 5.96 12.56
C ASN A 416 23.49 5.18 11.62
N PHE A 417 22.83 5.91 10.72
CA PHE A 417 22.06 5.30 9.64
C PHE A 417 22.95 4.42 8.74
N PRO A 418 22.45 3.25 8.29
CA PRO A 418 23.19 2.43 7.34
C PRO A 418 23.07 3.00 5.92
N GLY A 419 23.98 2.57 5.04
CA GLY A 419 23.88 2.82 3.59
C GLY A 419 22.72 2.04 2.95
N TYR A 420 22.68 2.01 1.61
CA TYR A 420 21.64 1.32 0.84
C TYR A 420 21.91 -0.19 0.78
N VAL A 421 21.72 -0.85 1.92
CA VAL A 421 21.98 -2.27 2.11
C VAL A 421 20.71 -2.96 2.58
N ALA A 422 20.58 -4.25 2.31
CA ALA A 422 19.49 -5.07 2.84
C ALA A 422 19.58 -5.20 4.38
N PRO A 423 18.49 -5.54 5.09
CA PRO A 423 18.44 -5.53 6.56
C PRO A 423 19.52 -6.39 7.22
N GLU A 424 19.80 -7.58 6.67
CA GLU A 424 20.79 -8.52 7.20
C GLU A 424 22.24 -8.10 6.95
N LYS A 425 22.46 -7.01 6.20
CA LYS A 425 23.78 -6.43 5.94
C LYS A 425 24.13 -5.27 6.86
N GLU A 426 23.18 -4.74 7.63
CA GLU A 426 23.52 -3.83 8.71
C GLU A 426 24.05 -4.62 9.91
N THR A 427 25.37 -4.70 10.02
CA THR A 427 26.05 -5.45 11.09
C THR A 427 26.64 -4.55 12.18
N ALA A 428 26.32 -3.26 12.17
CA ALA A 428 26.78 -2.34 13.21
C ALA A 428 26.15 -2.69 14.57
N PRO A 429 26.84 -2.43 15.71
CA PRO A 429 26.30 -2.76 17.02
C PRO A 429 25.01 -2.01 17.34
N LEU A 430 24.01 -2.73 17.85
CA LEU A 430 22.77 -2.13 18.35
C LEU A 430 22.99 -1.44 19.70
N ILE A 431 22.35 -0.28 19.84
CA ILE A 431 22.42 0.60 21.01
C ILE A 431 20.99 0.92 21.45
N VAL A 432 20.68 0.62 22.70
CA VAL A 432 19.42 1.03 23.34
C VAL A 432 19.65 2.39 24.00
N THR A 433 18.89 3.41 23.61
CA THR A 433 19.05 4.77 24.13
C THR A 433 18.39 4.93 25.50
N PRO A 434 18.66 6.03 26.23
CA PRO A 434 18.03 6.29 27.52
C PRO A 434 16.50 6.25 27.48
N VAL A 435 15.90 6.01 28.65
CA VAL A 435 14.45 6.06 28.85
C VAL A 435 13.92 7.49 28.69
N SER A 436 12.65 7.62 28.27
CA SER A 436 11.94 8.90 28.26
C SER A 436 10.54 8.75 28.85
N SER A 437 9.98 9.86 29.35
CA SER A 437 8.61 9.83 29.88
C SER A 437 7.55 9.71 28.78
N THR A 438 7.80 10.23 27.57
CA THR A 438 6.94 10.01 26.39
C THR A 438 6.86 8.53 26.03
N ALA A 439 8.00 7.88 25.76
CA ALA A 439 8.04 6.44 25.47
C ALA A 439 7.39 5.59 26.57
N THR A 440 7.56 5.97 27.84
CA THR A 440 6.92 5.24 28.94
C THR A 440 5.40 5.43 28.97
N ALA A 441 4.89 6.61 28.65
CA ALA A 441 3.46 6.90 28.61
C ALA A 441 2.77 6.30 27.36
N ASP A 442 3.42 6.36 26.21
CA ASP A 442 2.98 5.72 24.97
C ASP A 442 2.92 4.19 25.10
N PHE A 443 3.96 3.59 25.69
CA PHE A 443 3.97 2.18 26.04
C PHE A 443 2.83 1.83 27.00
N CYS A 444 2.62 2.66 28.04
CA CYS A 444 1.56 2.45 29.02
C CYS A 444 0.19 2.41 28.34
N ALA A 445 -0.09 3.35 27.46
CA ALA A 445 -1.33 3.40 26.70
C ALA A 445 -1.46 2.19 25.75
N SER A 446 -0.42 1.86 25.00
CA SER A 446 -0.42 0.73 24.06
C SER A 446 -0.67 -0.61 24.75
N MET A 447 -0.04 -0.84 25.90
CA MET A 447 -0.22 -2.07 26.67
C MET A 447 -1.61 -2.14 27.33
N ALA A 448 -2.16 -1.02 27.78
CA ALA A 448 -3.53 -0.96 28.28
C ALA A 448 -4.56 -1.20 27.16
N LEU A 449 -4.31 -0.68 25.95
CA LEU A 449 -5.14 -0.94 24.78
C LEU A 449 -5.09 -2.42 24.37
N ALA A 450 -3.88 -3.01 24.30
CA ALA A 450 -3.69 -4.42 23.97
C ALA A 450 -4.52 -5.36 24.86
N TYR A 451 -4.62 -5.08 26.17
CA TYR A 451 -5.44 -5.89 27.07
C TYR A 451 -6.88 -6.09 26.55
N GLU A 452 -7.50 -5.06 25.95
CA GLU A 452 -8.89 -5.15 25.48
C GLU A 452 -9.06 -6.09 24.29
N PHE A 453 -8.07 -6.13 23.39
CA PHE A 453 -8.14 -6.91 22.15
C PHE A 453 -7.66 -8.34 22.34
N TYR A 454 -6.71 -8.57 23.25
CA TYR A 454 -6.16 -9.90 23.48
C TYR A 454 -6.81 -10.66 24.63
N LYS A 455 -7.66 -10.06 25.47
CA LYS A 455 -8.26 -10.78 26.63
C LYS A 455 -9.03 -12.04 26.23
N ASP A 456 -9.66 -12.01 25.04
CA ASP A 456 -10.46 -13.11 24.48
C ASP A 456 -9.67 -13.96 23.46
N VAL A 457 -8.48 -13.50 23.05
CA VAL A 457 -7.56 -14.21 22.13
C VAL A 457 -6.49 -14.97 22.92
N ASP A 458 -5.74 -14.28 23.77
CA ASP A 458 -4.72 -14.81 24.68
C ASP A 458 -4.77 -14.05 26.02
N SER A 459 -5.58 -14.58 26.95
CA SER A 459 -5.81 -13.93 28.24
C SER A 459 -4.56 -13.79 29.12
N ASN A 460 -3.51 -14.58 28.89
CA ASN A 460 -2.26 -14.46 29.64
C ASN A 460 -1.44 -13.29 29.12
N PHE A 461 -1.29 -13.20 27.79
CA PHE A 461 -0.65 -12.07 27.14
C PHE A 461 -1.35 -10.76 27.50
N ALA A 462 -2.68 -10.71 27.42
CA ALA A 462 -3.47 -9.53 27.78
C ALA A 462 -3.21 -9.07 29.22
N LYS A 463 -3.20 -9.99 30.19
CA LYS A 463 -2.94 -9.67 31.61
C LYS A 463 -1.51 -9.19 31.84
N ASP A 464 -0.54 -9.74 31.11
CA ASP A 464 0.84 -9.28 31.16
C ASP A 464 0.96 -7.84 30.63
N CYS A 465 0.34 -7.55 29.47
CA CYS A 465 0.21 -6.19 28.95
C CYS A 465 -0.40 -5.24 29.99
N LEU A 466 -1.55 -5.58 30.57
CA LEU A 466 -2.17 -4.72 31.58
C LEU A 466 -1.25 -4.48 32.79
N SER A 467 -0.60 -5.53 33.32
CA SER A 467 0.32 -5.38 34.45
C SER A 467 1.49 -4.45 34.13
N ARG A 468 2.03 -4.54 32.91
CA ARG A 468 3.11 -3.68 32.44
C ARG A 468 2.67 -2.24 32.25
N ALA A 469 1.44 -2.01 31.77
CA ALA A 469 0.84 -0.68 31.70
C ALA A 469 0.75 -0.04 33.10
N GLU A 470 0.25 -0.78 34.09
CA GLU A 470 0.15 -0.28 35.47
C GLU A 470 1.51 0.01 36.11
N GLN A 471 2.54 -0.78 35.78
CA GLN A 471 3.93 -0.52 36.19
C GLN A 471 4.49 0.76 35.54
N ALA A 472 4.28 0.94 34.23
CA ALA A 472 4.69 2.15 33.52
C ALA A 472 3.98 3.39 34.08
N TRP A 473 2.67 3.30 34.35
CA TRP A 473 1.94 4.37 35.03
C TRP A 473 2.52 4.70 36.41
N SER A 474 2.84 3.69 37.20
CA SER A 474 3.43 3.87 38.53
C SER A 474 4.81 4.53 38.47
N TYR A 475 5.59 4.26 37.42
CA TYR A 475 6.85 4.98 37.14
C TYR A 475 6.60 6.45 36.79
N LEU A 476 5.63 6.70 35.90
CA LEU A 476 5.25 8.04 35.45
C LEU A 476 4.77 8.92 36.61
N GLU A 477 4.03 8.37 37.57
CA GLU A 477 3.59 9.09 38.77
C GLU A 477 4.78 9.62 39.61
N GLN A 478 5.93 8.96 39.53
CA GLN A 478 7.13 9.29 40.30
C GLN A 478 8.16 10.13 39.52
N ASN A 479 8.05 10.18 38.18
CA ASN A 479 9.06 10.76 37.29
C ASN A 479 8.42 11.71 36.26
N PRO A 480 8.19 12.99 36.61
CA PRO A 480 7.70 14.00 35.66
C PRO A 480 8.82 14.57 34.78
N ASN A 481 8.51 14.85 33.50
CA ASN A 481 9.35 15.63 32.57
C ASN A 481 10.74 15.02 32.23
N LEU A 482 10.77 13.75 31.82
CA LEU A 482 12.00 13.13 31.31
C LEU A 482 12.00 13.13 29.77
N ASN A 483 12.14 14.33 29.20
CA ASN A 483 12.14 14.52 27.75
C ASN A 483 13.37 13.86 27.11
N PHE A 484 13.19 13.33 25.90
CA PHE A 484 14.27 12.70 25.16
C PHE A 484 15.07 13.71 24.34
N SER A 485 16.36 13.46 24.22
CA SER A 485 17.22 14.04 23.18
C SER A 485 18.29 13.02 22.84
N ASN A 486 18.72 12.99 21.58
CA ASN A 486 19.76 12.07 21.17
C ASN A 486 21.04 12.29 21.99
N PRO A 487 21.70 11.21 22.44
CA PRO A 487 23.10 11.32 22.83
C PRO A 487 23.94 11.87 21.68
N SER A 488 25.04 12.57 22.00
CA SER A 488 25.80 13.38 21.03
C SER A 488 26.44 12.59 19.89
N ASP A 489 26.61 11.29 20.06
CA ASP A 489 27.19 10.33 19.12
C ASP A 489 26.12 9.51 18.38
N ILE A 490 24.83 9.65 18.70
CA ILE A 490 23.73 8.97 17.99
C ILE A 490 23.12 9.93 16.96
N SER A 491 23.13 9.55 15.68
CA SER A 491 22.61 10.38 14.58
C SER A 491 21.27 9.91 13.99
N THR A 492 20.74 8.77 14.45
CA THR A 492 19.45 8.22 14.00
C THR A 492 18.26 9.05 14.49
N GLY A 493 17.07 8.89 13.88
CA GLY A 493 15.86 9.69 14.16
C GLY A 493 15.61 9.95 15.65
N GLU A 494 15.46 11.22 16.05
CA GLU A 494 15.41 11.57 17.48
C GLU A 494 14.08 11.20 18.13
N TYR A 495 12.95 11.40 17.43
CA TYR A 495 11.59 11.30 18.00
C TYR A 495 11.44 12.05 19.34
N GLY A 496 12.11 13.20 19.44
CA GLY A 496 12.07 14.05 20.62
C GLY A 496 10.76 14.83 20.73
N ASP A 497 10.18 14.85 21.92
CA ASP A 497 9.11 15.79 22.28
C ASP A 497 9.48 16.60 23.55
N LYS A 498 8.95 17.81 23.60
CA LYS A 498 9.18 18.79 24.67
C LYS A 498 8.20 18.63 25.83
N SER A 499 7.18 17.79 25.69
CA SER A 499 6.12 17.55 26.66
C SER A 499 5.92 16.04 26.83
N ASP A 500 5.16 15.62 27.84
CA ASP A 500 4.65 14.25 27.96
C ASP A 500 3.17 14.25 28.38
N ARG A 501 2.51 15.40 28.18
CA ARG A 501 1.22 15.73 28.79
C ARG A 501 0.08 14.98 28.12
N ASP A 502 0.11 14.90 26.80
CA ASP A 502 -0.89 14.24 25.98
C ASP A 502 -0.68 12.73 25.93
N GLU A 503 0.55 12.25 26.02
CA GLU A 503 0.88 10.83 26.23
C GLU A 503 0.33 10.36 27.58
N ARG A 504 0.53 11.14 28.65
CA ARG A 504 -0.07 10.84 29.97
C ARG A 504 -1.60 10.90 29.94
N TYR A 505 -2.17 11.83 29.18
CA TYR A 505 -3.62 11.93 29.00
C TYR A 505 -4.15 10.67 28.31
N TRP A 506 -3.52 10.23 27.24
CA TRP A 506 -3.87 8.99 26.54
C TRP A 506 -3.71 7.77 27.45
N ALA A 507 -2.57 7.62 28.14
CA ALA A 507 -2.34 6.53 29.08
C ALA A 507 -3.42 6.47 30.18
N ALA A 508 -3.78 7.61 30.76
CA ALA A 508 -4.84 7.68 31.78
C ALA A 508 -6.21 7.29 31.21
N ALA A 509 -6.57 7.79 30.03
CA ALA A 509 -7.83 7.48 29.36
C ALA A 509 -7.92 5.99 29.00
N GLN A 510 -6.82 5.42 28.49
CA GLN A 510 -6.77 4.02 28.09
C GLN A 510 -6.78 3.07 29.28
N LEU A 511 -6.04 3.37 30.36
CA LEU A 511 -6.12 2.61 31.60
C LEU A 511 -7.51 2.68 32.24
N TYR A 512 -8.16 3.85 32.19
CA TYR A 512 -9.53 4.00 32.66
C TYR A 512 -10.49 3.13 31.84
N ARG A 513 -10.37 3.15 30.51
CA ARG A 513 -11.15 2.29 29.60
C ARG A 513 -10.94 0.81 29.90
N ALA A 514 -9.68 0.37 30.00
CA ALA A 514 -9.33 -1.03 30.19
C ALA A 514 -9.77 -1.60 31.55
N THR A 515 -9.78 -0.78 32.61
CA THR A 515 -9.96 -1.27 33.99
C THR A 515 -11.24 -0.81 34.69
N GLY A 516 -11.85 0.29 34.24
CA GLY A 516 -12.92 0.99 34.96
C GLY A 516 -12.51 1.56 36.33
N SER A 517 -11.20 1.61 36.64
CA SER A 517 -10.71 2.01 37.96
C SER A 517 -10.87 3.51 38.20
N SER A 518 -11.44 3.87 39.36
CA SER A 518 -11.60 5.26 39.80
C SER A 518 -10.28 6.00 40.02
N LYS A 519 -9.16 5.27 40.17
CA LYS A 519 -7.80 5.84 40.21
C LYS A 519 -7.53 6.61 38.91
N TYR A 520 -7.70 5.94 37.77
CA TYR A 520 -7.40 6.51 36.45
C TYR A 520 -8.47 7.52 36.04
N GLU A 521 -9.74 7.29 36.41
CA GLU A 521 -10.80 8.30 36.23
C GLU A 521 -10.48 9.61 36.95
N SER A 522 -9.99 9.53 38.19
CA SER A 522 -9.63 10.72 38.98
C SER A 522 -8.41 11.44 38.39
N ALA A 523 -7.41 10.69 37.93
CA ALA A 523 -6.25 11.24 37.25
C ALA A 523 -6.69 11.97 35.96
N LEU A 524 -7.46 11.30 35.11
CA LEU A 524 -7.99 11.85 33.86
C LEU A 524 -8.82 13.13 34.08
N ASN A 525 -9.70 13.14 35.08
CA ASN A 525 -10.53 14.31 35.39
C ASN A 525 -9.71 15.53 35.86
N SER A 526 -8.49 15.31 36.37
CA SER A 526 -7.57 16.38 36.77
C SER A 526 -6.72 16.93 35.62
N MET A 527 -6.67 16.21 34.49
CA MET A 527 -5.89 16.57 33.31
C MET A 527 -6.66 17.52 32.38
N VAL A 528 -5.91 18.26 31.57
CA VAL A 528 -6.45 19.01 30.44
C VAL A 528 -6.66 18.01 29.30
N VAL A 529 -7.81 18.08 28.63
CA VAL A 529 -8.04 17.30 27.41
C VAL A 529 -7.07 17.75 26.33
N CYS A 530 -6.34 16.79 25.77
CA CYS A 530 -5.38 17.02 24.71
C CYS A 530 -5.94 16.57 23.34
N THR A 531 -5.27 16.97 22.28
CA THR A 531 -5.60 16.66 20.87
C THR A 531 -4.33 16.29 20.13
N GLY A 532 -4.46 15.72 18.92
CA GLY A 532 -3.37 15.27 18.08
C GLY A 532 -3.39 13.75 17.89
N MET A 533 -3.08 13.31 16.67
CA MET A 533 -2.86 11.91 16.30
C MET A 533 -1.51 11.72 15.59
N ASP A 534 -0.57 12.63 15.82
CA ASP A 534 0.81 12.52 15.37
C ASP A 534 1.59 11.58 16.30
N TRP A 535 2.83 11.22 15.99
CA TRP A 535 3.71 10.53 16.95
C TRP A 535 4.12 11.47 18.09
N ALA A 536 4.23 12.78 17.83
CA ALA A 536 4.62 13.79 18.83
C ALA A 536 3.42 14.43 19.55
N THR A 537 2.20 14.17 19.07
CA THR A 537 0.97 14.65 19.71
C THR A 537 -0.10 13.57 19.64
N VAL A 538 -0.36 12.89 20.75
CA VAL A 538 -1.16 11.65 20.82
C VAL A 538 -2.48 11.81 21.56
N GLY A 539 -2.84 13.06 21.91
CA GLY A 539 -3.98 13.35 22.78
C GLY A 539 -5.33 12.84 22.28
N ASP A 540 -5.56 12.79 20.96
CA ASP A 540 -6.81 12.27 20.40
C ASP A 540 -6.96 10.76 20.54
N TYR A 541 -5.90 9.98 20.74
CA TYR A 541 -6.05 8.56 21.12
C TYR A 541 -6.72 8.42 22.49
N GLY A 542 -6.46 9.36 23.41
CA GLY A 542 -7.22 9.46 24.66
C GLY A 542 -8.69 9.80 24.43
N ASN A 543 -8.99 10.71 23.50
CA ASN A 543 -10.38 11.03 23.13
C ASN A 543 -11.08 9.83 22.48
N ILE A 544 -10.43 9.13 21.55
CA ILE A 544 -10.93 7.92 20.91
C ILE A 544 -11.20 6.84 21.96
N ALA A 545 -10.28 6.62 22.91
CA ALA A 545 -10.47 5.65 23.99
C ALA A 545 -11.76 5.91 24.75
N LEU A 546 -12.04 7.16 25.11
CA LEU A 546 -13.26 7.54 25.84
C LEU A 546 -14.52 7.45 24.97
N LEU A 547 -14.44 7.84 23.70
CA LEU A 547 -15.59 7.99 22.82
C LEU A 547 -16.09 6.68 22.22
N THR A 548 -15.20 5.69 22.08
CA THR A 548 -15.48 4.39 21.49
C THR A 548 -15.58 3.27 22.52
N SER A 549 -15.65 3.59 23.81
CA SER A 549 -15.85 2.63 24.89
C SER A 549 -17.34 2.43 25.20
N ASP A 550 -17.79 1.17 25.23
CA ASP A 550 -19.15 0.83 25.68
C ASP A 550 -19.32 0.93 27.19
N SER A 551 -18.22 0.88 27.95
CA SER A 551 -18.23 0.86 29.42
C SER A 551 -18.23 2.25 30.04
N ILE A 552 -17.84 3.29 29.26
CA ILE A 552 -17.78 4.66 29.75
C ILE A 552 -19.11 5.36 29.45
N SER A 553 -19.81 5.80 30.50
CA SER A 553 -21.08 6.52 30.33
C SER A 553 -20.89 7.83 29.55
N LYS A 554 -21.76 8.04 28.56
CA LYS A 554 -21.83 9.27 27.76
C LYS A 554 -22.13 10.53 28.58
N SER A 555 -22.61 10.38 29.82
CA SER A 555 -22.86 11.49 30.75
C SER A 555 -21.65 11.90 31.59
N THR A 556 -20.53 11.16 31.51
CA THR A 556 -19.32 11.49 32.27
C THR A 556 -18.71 12.81 31.76
N SER A 557 -18.02 13.50 32.66
CA SER A 557 -17.35 14.76 32.32
C SER A 557 -16.23 14.53 31.29
N ALA A 558 -15.53 13.39 31.39
CA ALA A 558 -14.48 12.98 30.46
C ALA A 558 -15.04 12.78 29.05
N TYR A 559 -16.09 11.97 28.89
CA TYR A 559 -16.74 11.73 27.59
C TYR A 559 -17.24 13.03 26.96
N THR A 560 -17.94 13.86 27.72
CA THR A 560 -18.53 15.10 27.20
C THR A 560 -17.46 16.08 26.72
N LYS A 561 -16.35 16.21 27.45
CA LYS A 561 -15.23 17.08 27.03
C LYS A 561 -14.54 16.53 25.77
N ALA A 562 -14.25 15.22 25.73
CA ALA A 562 -13.66 14.57 24.57
C ALA A 562 -14.53 14.77 23.32
N LYS A 563 -15.85 14.51 23.44
CA LYS A 563 -16.82 14.71 22.34
C LYS A 563 -16.80 16.13 21.80
N ASN A 564 -16.85 17.13 22.69
CA ASN A 564 -16.86 18.54 22.28
C ASN A 564 -15.58 18.94 21.55
N VAL A 565 -14.42 18.45 22.02
CA VAL A 565 -13.13 18.74 21.40
C VAL A 565 -13.03 18.09 20.01
N VAL A 566 -13.36 16.80 19.89
CA VAL A 566 -13.37 16.09 18.60
C VAL A 566 -14.30 16.75 17.58
N LEU A 567 -15.54 17.10 17.98
CA LEU A 567 -16.47 17.77 17.07
C LEU A 567 -15.98 19.17 16.64
N THR A 568 -15.34 19.92 17.55
CA THR A 568 -14.74 21.21 17.21
C THR A 568 -13.61 21.07 16.20
N GLN A 569 -12.79 20.02 16.33
CA GLN A 569 -11.74 19.72 15.35
C GLN A 569 -12.35 19.33 14.00
N ALA A 570 -13.35 18.44 14.01
CA ALA A 570 -14.04 17.98 12.81
C ALA A 570 -14.72 19.12 12.05
N ASP A 571 -15.39 20.06 12.74
CA ASP A 571 -15.99 21.26 12.13
C ASP A 571 -14.93 22.10 11.38
N GLN A 572 -13.73 22.25 11.96
CA GLN A 572 -12.64 22.98 11.33
C GLN A 572 -12.08 22.24 10.11
N LEU A 573 -11.92 20.92 10.22
CA LEU A 573 -11.44 20.07 9.12
C LEU A 573 -12.44 20.03 7.96
N LEU A 574 -13.74 19.91 8.25
CA LEU A 574 -14.82 19.94 7.27
C LEU A 574 -14.83 21.27 6.50
N SER A 575 -14.65 22.39 7.21
CA SER A 575 -14.53 23.72 6.59
C SER A 575 -13.34 23.82 5.64
N LYS A 576 -12.17 23.31 6.05
CA LYS A 576 -10.96 23.28 5.19
C LYS A 576 -11.19 22.40 3.95
N SER A 577 -11.71 21.18 4.16
CA SER A 577 -12.04 20.23 3.09
C SER A 577 -12.97 20.86 2.05
N GLY A 578 -14.07 21.49 2.48
CA GLY A 578 -15.02 22.15 1.58
C GLY A 578 -14.44 23.34 0.79
N SER A 579 -13.38 23.97 1.31
CA SER A 579 -12.67 25.08 0.65
C SER A 579 -11.67 24.63 -0.40
N SER A 580 -11.24 23.36 -0.35
CA SER A 580 -10.28 22.78 -1.29
C SER A 580 -10.99 22.18 -2.49
N PRO A 581 -10.54 22.43 -3.74
CA PRO A 581 -11.06 21.69 -4.89
C PRO A 581 -10.69 20.20 -4.85
N TYR A 582 -9.61 19.84 -4.14
CA TYR A 582 -9.13 18.47 -3.96
C TYR A 582 -9.71 17.79 -2.70
N GLY A 583 -10.61 18.46 -1.97
CA GLY A 583 -11.24 17.91 -0.76
C GLY A 583 -10.31 17.74 0.45
N VAL A 584 -9.00 17.96 0.31
CA VAL A 584 -8.04 17.86 1.42
C VAL A 584 -8.32 18.86 2.56
N ALA A 585 -8.25 18.38 3.80
CA ALA A 585 -8.52 19.16 5.01
C ALA A 585 -7.27 19.92 5.54
N LEU A 586 -6.23 20.04 4.71
CA LEU A 586 -4.96 20.70 5.04
C LEU A 586 -4.80 22.04 4.32
N THR A 587 -4.07 22.95 4.96
CA THR A 587 -3.63 24.23 4.37
C THR A 587 -2.12 24.45 4.47
N LYS A 588 -1.42 23.51 5.12
CA LYS A 588 0.03 23.45 5.27
C LYS A 588 0.44 22.00 5.10
N TYR A 589 1.58 21.80 4.46
CA TYR A 589 2.12 20.49 4.15
C TYR A 589 3.53 20.40 4.74
N ASP A 590 3.67 19.67 5.83
CA ASP A 590 4.96 19.42 6.49
C ASP A 590 5.40 17.97 6.20
N TRP A 591 6.58 17.55 6.66
CA TRP A 591 7.05 16.17 6.51
C TRP A 591 6.02 15.19 7.09
N GLY A 592 5.59 14.21 6.29
CA GLY A 592 4.55 13.26 6.67
C GLY A 592 3.14 13.81 6.51
N SER A 593 2.93 14.80 5.63
CA SER A 593 1.62 15.41 5.41
C SER A 593 0.52 14.40 5.06
N ASN A 594 0.85 13.27 4.42
CA ASN A 594 -0.11 12.20 4.14
C ASN A 594 -0.64 11.52 5.41
N MET A 595 0.19 11.34 6.44
CA MET A 595 -0.29 10.92 7.77
C MET A 595 -1.27 11.95 8.34
N THR A 596 -0.96 13.25 8.21
CA THR A 596 -1.85 14.32 8.67
C THR A 596 -3.17 14.34 7.91
N VAL A 597 -3.17 14.02 6.61
CA VAL A 597 -4.40 13.82 5.81
C VAL A 597 -5.20 12.63 6.33
N ALA A 598 -4.55 11.48 6.55
CA ALA A 598 -5.21 10.28 7.07
C ALA A 598 -5.82 10.53 8.47
N ASN A 599 -5.05 11.14 9.37
CA ASN A 599 -5.48 11.55 10.71
C ASN A 599 -6.69 12.51 10.66
N ALA A 600 -6.70 13.49 9.75
CA ALA A 600 -7.85 14.36 9.56
C ALA A 600 -9.09 13.57 9.11
N GLY A 601 -8.90 12.59 8.23
CA GLY A 601 -9.95 11.66 7.82
C GLY A 601 -10.52 10.86 8.99
N ILE A 602 -9.66 10.39 9.90
CA ILE A 602 -10.08 9.65 11.10
C ILE A 602 -10.94 10.52 12.03
N ILE A 603 -10.53 11.76 12.30
CA ILE A 603 -11.32 12.69 13.14
C ILE A 603 -12.68 13.01 12.49
N LEU A 604 -12.72 13.20 11.18
CA LEU A 604 -13.96 13.40 10.43
C LEU A 604 -14.84 12.16 10.50
N GLY A 605 -14.29 10.97 10.27
CA GLY A 605 -15.02 9.70 10.38
C GLY A 605 -15.58 9.49 11.79
N LEU A 606 -14.80 9.74 12.84
CA LEU A 606 -15.29 9.67 14.22
C LEU A 606 -16.43 10.67 14.48
N ALA A 607 -16.35 11.89 13.92
CA ALA A 607 -17.44 12.86 14.01
C ALA A 607 -18.70 12.38 13.28
N TYR A 608 -18.57 11.67 12.16
CA TYR A 608 -19.69 10.99 11.52
C TYR A 608 -20.33 9.98 12.47
N GLN A 609 -19.57 9.07 13.09
CA GLN A 609 -20.12 8.10 14.05
C GLN A 609 -20.84 8.75 15.24
N LEU A 610 -20.37 9.93 15.68
CA LEU A 610 -20.94 10.66 16.80
C LEU A 610 -22.20 11.48 16.47
N THR A 611 -22.46 11.75 15.19
CA THR A 611 -23.48 12.73 14.74
C THR A 611 -24.39 12.25 13.63
N ASP A 612 -24.02 11.19 12.90
CA ASP A 612 -24.66 10.68 11.68
C ASP A 612 -24.79 11.72 10.55
N GLN A 613 -23.91 12.75 10.54
CA GLN A 613 -23.90 13.76 9.49
C GLN A 613 -23.03 13.32 8.32
N ALA A 614 -23.65 12.95 7.19
CA ALA A 614 -22.98 12.48 5.97
C ALA A 614 -21.89 13.43 5.43
N SER A 615 -21.96 14.74 5.73
CA SER A 615 -20.91 15.68 5.34
C SER A 615 -19.54 15.33 5.94
N TYR A 616 -19.51 14.75 7.14
CA TYR A 616 -18.27 14.28 7.76
C TYR A 616 -17.73 13.03 7.07
N LEU A 617 -18.59 12.06 6.76
CA LEU A 617 -18.19 10.85 6.02
C LEU A 617 -17.65 11.20 4.63
N ASN A 618 -18.32 12.10 3.90
CA ASN A 618 -17.87 12.57 2.60
C ASN A 618 -16.51 13.26 2.68
N ALA A 619 -16.29 14.09 3.71
CA ALA A 619 -15.00 14.75 3.93
C ALA A 619 -13.89 13.75 4.34
N ALA A 620 -14.23 12.70 5.08
CA ALA A 620 -13.31 11.61 5.42
C ALA A 620 -12.90 10.81 4.16
N ASN A 621 -13.87 10.42 3.33
CA ASN A 621 -13.62 9.80 2.03
C ASN A 621 -12.78 10.70 1.11
N ALA A 622 -12.99 12.02 1.13
CA ALA A 622 -12.15 12.94 0.37
C ALA A 622 -10.68 12.97 0.83
N GLN A 623 -10.38 12.61 2.09
CA GLN A 623 -8.99 12.44 2.54
C GLN A 623 -8.38 11.16 1.94
N LEU A 624 -9.16 10.07 1.90
CA LEU A 624 -8.74 8.83 1.23
C LEU A 624 -8.51 9.06 -0.27
N ASP A 625 -9.44 9.73 -0.94
CA ASP A 625 -9.31 10.12 -2.35
C ASP A 625 -8.04 10.94 -2.62
N TYR A 626 -7.69 11.87 -1.72
CA TYR A 626 -6.46 12.64 -1.83
C TYR A 626 -5.21 11.76 -1.78
N LEU A 627 -5.15 10.81 -0.84
CA LEU A 627 -4.04 9.88 -0.69
C LEU A 627 -3.88 8.99 -1.93
N LEU A 628 -5.00 8.67 -2.59
CA LEU A 628 -5.04 7.71 -3.69
C LEU A 628 -5.11 8.35 -5.09
N GLY A 629 -4.94 9.67 -5.21
CA GLY A 629 -4.77 10.33 -6.52
C GLY A 629 -5.36 11.72 -6.64
N VAL A 630 -6.37 12.09 -5.85
CA VAL A 630 -7.08 13.38 -5.92
C VAL A 630 -6.28 14.48 -5.23
N ASN A 631 -5.09 14.76 -5.74
CA ASN A 631 -4.18 15.76 -5.21
C ASN A 631 -3.54 16.60 -6.32
N PRO A 632 -2.85 17.71 -6.00
CA PRO A 632 -2.26 18.60 -7.01
C PRO A 632 -1.10 18.03 -7.81
N VAL A 633 -0.48 16.93 -7.36
CA VAL A 633 0.56 16.23 -8.13
C VAL A 633 -0.04 15.15 -9.04
N GLY A 634 -1.23 14.63 -8.72
CA GLY A 634 -1.89 13.56 -9.45
C GLY A 634 -1.25 12.19 -9.19
N GLU A 635 -0.71 11.98 -7.99
CA GLU A 635 0.02 10.78 -7.57
C GLU A 635 -0.86 9.90 -6.67
N CYS A 636 -0.86 8.59 -6.85
CA CYS A 636 -1.32 7.68 -5.80
C CYS A 636 -0.17 7.48 -4.82
N PHE A 637 -0.26 8.02 -3.60
CA PHE A 637 0.87 7.97 -2.64
C PHE A 637 1.11 6.60 -1.99
N PHE A 638 0.46 5.55 -2.48
CA PHE A 638 0.55 4.20 -1.94
C PHE A 638 1.23 3.29 -2.97
N THR A 639 2.39 2.73 -2.62
CA THR A 639 3.23 1.99 -3.56
C THR A 639 2.53 0.75 -4.12
N GLY A 640 2.61 0.56 -5.44
CA GLY A 640 2.02 -0.58 -6.14
C GLY A 640 0.53 -0.43 -6.47
N TYR A 641 -0.08 0.73 -6.17
CA TYR A 641 -1.50 0.99 -6.39
C TYR A 641 -1.74 2.23 -7.25
N GLY A 642 -2.82 2.21 -8.05
CA GLY A 642 -3.10 3.28 -9.01
C GLY A 642 -2.33 3.13 -10.32
N THR A 643 -2.45 4.13 -11.20
CA THR A 643 -1.73 4.14 -12.50
C THR A 643 -0.35 4.75 -12.37
N VAL A 644 -0.18 5.71 -11.47
CA VAL A 644 1.09 6.32 -11.11
C VAL A 644 1.20 6.30 -9.59
N SER A 645 2.26 5.65 -9.10
CA SER A 645 2.56 5.47 -7.68
C SER A 645 4.07 5.55 -7.45
N PRO A 646 4.55 5.78 -6.21
CA PRO A 646 5.98 5.87 -5.95
C PRO A 646 6.72 4.57 -6.32
N GLU A 647 7.71 4.69 -7.18
CA GLU A 647 8.59 3.60 -7.63
C GLU A 647 9.97 3.67 -6.96
N ASN A 648 10.32 4.85 -6.40
CA ASN A 648 11.63 5.14 -5.83
C ASN A 648 11.52 5.64 -4.38
N PRO A 649 10.85 4.90 -3.46
CA PRO A 649 10.74 5.33 -2.07
C PRO A 649 12.10 5.37 -1.39
N HIS A 650 12.30 6.30 -0.45
CA HIS A 650 13.42 6.31 0.47
C HIS A 650 13.24 5.16 1.47
N HIS A 651 13.57 3.94 1.04
CA HIS A 651 13.36 2.71 1.79
C HIS A 651 14.50 1.73 1.49
N ARG A 652 15.37 1.47 2.46
CA ARG A 652 16.63 0.72 2.22
C ARG A 652 16.44 -0.65 1.57
N PRO A 653 15.47 -1.50 1.98
CA PRO A 653 15.16 -2.73 1.26
C PRO A 653 14.81 -2.48 -0.22
N SER A 654 13.92 -1.51 -0.51
CA SER A 654 13.56 -1.15 -1.88
C SER A 654 14.75 -0.65 -2.69
N MET A 655 15.59 0.20 -2.08
CA MET A 655 16.79 0.77 -2.72
C MET A 655 17.85 -0.29 -3.00
N ALA A 656 18.05 -1.23 -2.07
CA ALA A 656 19.00 -2.33 -2.24
C ALA A 656 18.58 -3.31 -3.34
N ILE A 657 17.27 -3.51 -3.52
CA ILE A 657 16.69 -4.39 -4.55
C ILE A 657 16.50 -3.66 -5.89
N GLY A 658 16.31 -2.34 -5.87
CA GLY A 658 15.96 -1.53 -7.04
C GLY A 658 14.48 -1.63 -7.44
N LYS A 659 13.59 -1.92 -6.49
CA LYS A 659 12.14 -2.05 -6.70
C LYS A 659 11.39 -1.57 -5.46
N ALA A 660 10.32 -0.77 -5.63
CA ALA A 660 9.44 -0.39 -4.54
C ALA A 660 8.70 -1.62 -3.95
N MET A 661 8.75 -1.76 -2.64
CA MET A 661 7.87 -2.68 -1.90
C MET A 661 6.42 -2.19 -2.03
N PRO A 662 5.45 -3.05 -2.40
CA PRO A 662 4.06 -2.66 -2.44
C PRO A 662 3.52 -2.41 -1.02
N GLY A 663 2.44 -1.66 -0.90
CA GLY A 663 1.75 -1.52 0.37
C GLY A 663 2.27 -0.41 1.29
N MET A 664 3.10 0.52 0.82
CA MET A 664 3.68 1.59 1.64
C MET A 664 3.06 2.96 1.31
N LEU A 665 2.60 3.68 2.33
CA LEU A 665 2.21 5.08 2.20
C LEU A 665 3.43 5.97 2.38
N VAL A 666 3.77 6.75 1.35
CA VAL A 666 4.87 7.71 1.44
C VAL A 666 4.48 8.99 2.18
N GLY A 667 5.48 9.71 2.70
CA GLY A 667 5.27 10.92 3.50
C GLY A 667 4.45 12.02 2.80
N GLY A 668 4.58 12.12 1.47
CA GLY A 668 3.79 13.01 0.62
C GLY A 668 4.39 14.40 0.51
N VAL A 669 3.53 15.40 0.28
CA VAL A 669 3.97 16.77 0.02
C VAL A 669 4.66 17.37 1.24
N ASN A 670 5.83 17.98 1.05
CA ASN A 670 6.50 18.77 2.08
C ASN A 670 6.90 20.15 1.55
N GLN A 671 6.27 21.19 2.09
CA GLN A 671 6.53 22.56 1.66
C GLN A 671 7.90 23.10 2.10
N ASN A 672 8.57 22.46 3.06
CA ASN A 672 9.77 22.99 3.70
C ASN A 672 11.07 22.61 2.96
N LEU A 673 11.01 21.66 2.00
CA LEU A 673 12.14 21.24 1.17
C LEU A 673 13.36 20.83 2.02
N GLU A 674 13.19 19.82 2.86
CA GLU A 674 14.14 19.53 3.95
C GLU A 674 15.31 18.63 3.52
N ASP A 675 15.24 18.07 2.31
CA ASP A 675 16.30 17.25 1.69
C ASP A 675 16.76 17.84 0.34
N SER A 676 17.88 17.34 -0.19
CA SER A 676 18.48 17.86 -1.42
C SER A 676 17.64 17.53 -2.66
N ALA A 677 16.93 16.41 -2.69
CA ALA A 677 16.04 16.04 -3.79
C ALA A 677 14.83 16.98 -3.86
N ALA A 678 14.11 17.16 -2.75
CA ALA A 678 13.00 18.08 -2.66
C ALA A 678 13.43 19.49 -3.09
N LYS A 679 14.59 19.99 -2.63
CA LYS A 679 15.11 21.28 -3.10
C LYS A 679 15.38 21.29 -4.60
N ALA A 680 16.05 20.27 -5.14
CA ALA A 680 16.40 20.21 -6.56
C ALA A 680 15.17 20.13 -7.49
N TYR A 681 14.19 19.29 -7.15
CA TYR A 681 13.04 18.99 -8.00
C TYR A 681 11.83 19.90 -7.72
N CYS A 682 11.69 20.45 -6.50
CA CYS A 682 10.45 21.08 -6.06
C CYS A 682 10.56 22.56 -5.67
N GLN A 683 11.77 23.18 -5.66
CA GLN A 683 11.93 24.56 -5.18
C GLN A 683 11.01 25.58 -5.87
N ASP A 684 10.80 25.41 -7.18
CA ASP A 684 10.01 26.31 -8.01
C ASP A 684 8.52 25.91 -8.06
N LEU A 685 8.16 24.81 -7.40
CA LEU A 685 6.78 24.34 -7.34
C LEU A 685 6.00 25.02 -6.20
N PRO A 686 4.69 25.28 -6.40
CA PRO A 686 3.77 25.69 -5.35
C PRO A 686 3.77 24.71 -4.16
N ALA A 687 3.44 25.20 -2.96
CA ALA A 687 3.54 24.41 -1.73
C ALA A 687 2.86 23.03 -1.80
N ALA A 688 1.67 22.95 -2.39
CA ALA A 688 0.90 21.71 -2.50
C ALA A 688 1.38 20.76 -3.62
N LYS A 689 2.43 21.13 -4.35
CA LYS A 689 3.07 20.35 -5.42
C LYS A 689 4.50 19.93 -5.08
N ARG A 690 4.97 20.16 -3.84
CA ARG A 690 6.33 19.85 -3.41
C ARG A 690 6.47 18.39 -2.96
N TYR A 691 6.40 17.50 -3.93
CA TYR A 691 6.63 16.06 -3.79
C TYR A 691 7.44 15.58 -5.00
N VAL A 692 8.34 14.63 -4.79
CA VAL A 692 9.10 13.99 -5.86
C VAL A 692 9.30 12.52 -5.55
N ASP A 693 8.99 11.65 -6.52
CA ASP A 693 9.34 10.23 -6.43
C ASP A 693 10.84 10.04 -6.69
N ASN A 694 11.64 10.17 -5.64
CA ASN A 694 13.09 10.01 -5.69
C ASN A 694 13.59 9.40 -4.38
N ALA A 695 14.46 8.39 -4.48
CA ALA A 695 14.92 7.62 -3.32
C ALA A 695 15.83 8.43 -2.37
N GLU A 696 16.34 9.59 -2.80
CA GLU A 696 17.07 10.52 -1.92
C GLU A 696 16.15 11.57 -1.28
N SER A 697 14.86 11.60 -1.63
CA SER A 697 13.87 12.51 -1.02
C SER A 697 13.22 11.93 0.22
N TYR A 698 13.97 11.78 1.31
CA TYR A 698 13.42 11.28 2.57
C TYR A 698 12.26 12.17 3.09
N SER A 699 12.28 13.49 2.83
CA SER A 699 11.29 14.41 3.40
C SER A 699 9.95 14.43 2.66
N THR A 700 9.87 13.80 1.49
CA THR A 700 8.63 13.67 0.71
C THR A 700 8.28 12.22 0.35
N ASN A 701 9.26 11.33 0.27
CA ASN A 701 9.13 9.99 -0.32
C ASN A 701 9.70 8.85 0.53
N GLU A 702 10.01 9.09 1.81
CA GLU A 702 10.21 8.00 2.78
C GLU A 702 8.89 7.27 3.06
N VAL A 703 8.94 6.22 3.86
CA VAL A 703 7.80 5.41 4.33
C VAL A 703 7.94 5.23 5.84
N THR A 704 6.83 5.04 6.57
CA THR A 704 6.91 4.65 7.99
C THR A 704 5.72 3.78 8.41
N ILE A 705 5.89 2.97 9.46
CA ILE A 705 4.82 2.18 10.09
C ILE A 705 3.64 3.05 10.51
N TYR A 706 3.91 4.26 10.99
CA TYR A 706 2.91 5.19 11.54
C TYR A 706 2.33 6.15 10.49
N TRP A 707 2.78 6.09 9.24
CA TRP A 707 2.09 6.67 8.08
C TRP A 707 1.13 5.65 7.47
N ASN A 708 1.54 4.39 7.40
CA ASN A 708 0.68 3.29 6.97
C ASN A 708 -0.50 3.01 7.91
N SER A 709 -0.26 3.05 9.22
CA SER A 709 -1.28 2.72 10.21
C SER A 709 -2.54 3.62 10.15
N PRO A 710 -2.49 4.96 10.02
CA PRO A 710 -3.70 5.76 9.92
C PRO A 710 -4.41 5.61 8.57
N LEU A 711 -3.73 5.23 7.48
CA LEU A 711 -4.41 4.87 6.23
C LEU A 711 -5.27 3.61 6.44
N THR A 712 -4.69 2.59 7.06
CA THR A 712 -5.37 1.34 7.43
C THR A 712 -6.62 1.64 8.27
N TYR A 713 -6.47 2.51 9.28
CA TYR A 713 -7.60 2.96 10.10
C TYR A 713 -8.64 3.76 9.31
N LEU A 714 -8.24 4.71 8.47
CA LEU A 714 -9.16 5.50 7.66
C LEU A 714 -9.98 4.65 6.69
N VAL A 715 -9.35 3.66 6.04
CA VAL A 715 -10.05 2.74 5.11
C VAL A 715 -11.10 1.94 5.86
N ALA A 716 -10.77 1.39 7.03
CA ALA A 716 -11.71 0.64 7.87
C ALA A 716 -12.87 1.52 8.40
N LEU A 717 -12.56 2.74 8.84
CA LEU A 717 -13.53 3.68 9.40
C LEU A 717 -14.53 4.19 8.35
N THR A 718 -14.10 4.29 7.08
CA THR A 718 -14.94 4.77 5.97
C THR A 718 -15.60 3.65 5.16
N GLY A 719 -15.28 2.38 5.45
CA GLY A 719 -15.90 1.21 4.81
C GLY A 719 -17.33 0.96 5.30
N GLU A 720 -18.13 0.29 4.46
CA GLU A 720 -19.43 -0.23 4.90
C GLU A 720 -19.19 -1.21 6.07
N GLY A 721 -19.88 -0.96 7.19
CA GLY A 721 -19.61 -1.60 8.49
C GLY A 721 -19.18 -0.62 9.59
N GLY A 722 -18.69 0.58 9.22
CA GLY A 722 -18.38 1.68 10.13
C GLY A 722 -19.64 2.31 10.75
N SER A 723 -20.15 1.71 11.83
CA SER A 723 -21.20 2.27 12.70
C SER A 723 -22.41 2.91 12.00
N THR A 724 -23.00 2.23 11.03
CA THR A 724 -24.48 2.20 11.00
C THR A 724 -24.89 1.23 12.11
N PRO A 725 -25.88 1.56 12.97
CA PRO A 725 -26.35 0.59 13.95
C PRO A 725 -26.69 -0.67 13.18
N VAL A 726 -26.05 -1.78 13.56
CA VAL A 726 -26.40 -3.12 13.10
C VAL A 726 -27.91 -3.16 13.10
N VAL A 727 -28.52 -3.16 11.90
CA VAL A 727 -29.85 -3.73 11.79
C VAL A 727 -29.56 -5.17 12.15
N GLU A 728 -29.74 -5.52 13.42
CA GLU A 728 -29.64 -6.90 13.86
C GLU A 728 -30.45 -7.69 12.85
N LYS A 729 -29.74 -8.52 12.08
CA LYS A 729 -30.37 -9.44 11.16
C LYS A 729 -31.15 -10.39 12.05
N TYR A 730 -32.40 -10.05 12.30
CA TYR A 730 -33.30 -10.76 13.18
C TYR A 730 -33.58 -12.14 12.59
N LEU A 731 -33.68 -13.15 13.46
CA LEU A 731 -34.12 -14.48 13.06
C LEU A 731 -35.66 -14.48 13.04
N LEU A 732 -36.27 -14.94 11.93
CA LEU A 732 -37.73 -15.04 11.86
C LEU A 732 -38.23 -15.96 12.98
N GLY A 733 -39.21 -15.48 13.73
CA GLY A 733 -39.82 -16.15 14.87
C GLY A 733 -39.07 -16.02 16.20
N ASP A 734 -37.91 -15.38 16.23
CA ASP A 734 -37.13 -15.09 17.45
C ASP A 734 -37.39 -13.65 17.91
N VAL A 735 -38.48 -13.47 18.66
CA VAL A 735 -39.04 -12.15 18.97
C VAL A 735 -38.29 -11.48 20.12
N ASN A 736 -37.62 -12.27 20.97
CA ASN A 736 -36.77 -11.74 22.04
C ASN A 736 -35.27 -11.69 21.69
N ASN A 737 -34.89 -12.13 20.48
CA ASN A 737 -33.53 -12.18 19.97
C ASN A 737 -32.58 -13.01 20.88
N ASP A 738 -33.07 -14.13 21.41
CA ASP A 738 -32.27 -15.07 22.21
C ASP A 738 -31.61 -16.18 21.38
N LYS A 739 -31.78 -16.12 20.05
CA LYS A 739 -31.34 -17.08 19.03
C LYS A 739 -32.10 -18.41 19.07
N THR A 740 -33.20 -18.50 19.81
CA THR A 740 -34.00 -19.72 19.93
C THR A 740 -35.50 -19.47 19.76
N ILE A 741 -36.07 -19.96 18.65
CA ILE A 741 -37.52 -19.86 18.41
C ILE A 741 -38.28 -20.82 19.34
N ASN A 742 -38.93 -20.29 20.37
CA ASN A 742 -39.59 -21.09 21.39
C ASN A 742 -40.96 -20.49 21.83
N ALA A 743 -41.55 -21.03 22.89
CA ALA A 743 -42.88 -20.61 23.35
C ALA A 743 -42.89 -19.17 23.94
N PHE A 744 -41.75 -18.65 24.39
CA PHE A 744 -41.63 -17.28 24.88
C PHE A 744 -41.76 -16.28 23.72
N ASP A 745 -41.21 -16.58 22.55
CA ASP A 745 -41.39 -15.75 21.35
C ASP A 745 -42.84 -15.68 20.91
N LEU A 746 -43.54 -16.81 20.93
CA LEU A 746 -44.97 -16.85 20.63
C LEU A 746 -45.79 -16.01 21.62
N VAL A 747 -45.41 -15.99 22.89
CA VAL A 747 -46.06 -15.14 23.90
C VAL A 747 -45.81 -13.66 23.60
N LEU A 748 -44.58 -13.31 23.22
CA LEU A 748 -44.20 -11.94 22.88
C LEU A 748 -44.85 -11.48 21.58
N ALA A 749 -44.90 -12.31 20.54
CA ALA A 749 -45.61 -12.03 19.29
C ALA A 749 -47.11 -11.76 19.54
N ARG A 750 -47.75 -12.57 20.39
CA ARG A 750 -49.16 -12.37 20.78
C ARG A 750 -49.36 -11.09 21.59
N ARG A 751 -48.43 -10.79 22.51
CA ARG A 751 -48.44 -9.54 23.26
C ARG A 751 -48.33 -8.36 22.28
N GLY A 752 -47.40 -8.43 21.33
CA GLY A 752 -47.16 -7.47 20.26
C GLY A 752 -48.40 -7.08 19.47
N LEU A 753 -49.26 -8.05 19.13
CA LEU A 753 -50.55 -7.80 18.44
C LEU A 753 -51.53 -6.93 19.23
N THR A 754 -51.37 -6.83 20.55
CA THR A 754 -52.29 -6.13 21.45
C THR A 754 -51.71 -4.87 22.07
N THR A 755 -50.39 -4.85 22.33
CA THR A 755 -49.72 -3.74 23.01
C THR A 755 -48.59 -3.11 22.21
N GLY A 756 -48.29 -3.60 21.01
CA GLY A 756 -47.11 -3.23 20.22
C GLY A 756 -45.86 -4.00 20.66
N PHE A 757 -44.83 -3.97 19.79
CA PHE A 757 -43.54 -4.61 20.00
C PHE A 757 -42.55 -3.67 20.69
N ASP A 758 -41.58 -4.25 21.41
CA ASP A 758 -40.61 -3.50 22.22
C ASP A 758 -39.57 -2.77 21.33
N ASN A 759 -39.34 -3.26 20.11
CA ASN A 759 -38.48 -2.64 19.08
C ASN A 759 -38.85 -3.13 17.66
N GLN A 760 -38.27 -2.52 16.63
CA GLN A 760 -38.53 -2.84 15.22
C GLN A 760 -38.07 -4.25 14.83
N SER A 761 -36.93 -4.72 15.35
CA SER A 761 -36.43 -6.07 15.09
C SER A 761 -37.37 -7.16 15.61
N ALA A 762 -38.00 -6.95 16.77
CA ALA A 762 -38.99 -7.87 17.34
C ALA A 762 -40.28 -7.90 16.52
N GLU A 763 -40.70 -6.75 15.96
CA GLU A 763 -41.83 -6.68 15.04
C GLU A 763 -41.52 -7.42 13.73
N GLN A 764 -40.31 -7.21 13.19
CA GLN A 764 -39.87 -7.86 11.97
C GLN A 764 -39.63 -9.37 12.14
N ALA A 765 -39.13 -9.81 13.30
CA ALA A 765 -39.01 -11.22 13.66
C ALA A 765 -40.38 -11.89 13.81
N ALA A 766 -41.39 -11.15 14.26
CA ALA A 766 -42.74 -11.66 14.42
C ALA A 766 -43.52 -11.76 13.08
N ASP A 767 -43.08 -11.07 12.02
CA ASP A 767 -43.63 -11.17 10.65
C ASP A 767 -43.09 -12.43 9.93
N VAL A 768 -43.42 -13.60 10.48
CA VAL A 768 -42.87 -14.90 10.01
C VAL A 768 -43.42 -15.32 8.65
N ASN A 769 -44.47 -14.69 8.14
CA ASN A 769 -44.95 -14.90 6.79
C ASN A 769 -44.40 -13.88 5.77
N GLN A 770 -43.68 -12.85 6.25
CA GLN A 770 -43.06 -11.78 5.49
C GLN A 770 -44.01 -10.99 4.58
N ASP A 771 -45.28 -10.82 4.99
CA ASP A 771 -46.26 -10.02 4.24
C ASP A 771 -46.19 -8.52 4.55
N GLY A 772 -45.27 -8.12 5.43
CA GLY A 772 -45.03 -6.76 5.88
C GLY A 772 -45.95 -6.34 7.03
N LYS A 773 -46.71 -7.27 7.63
CA LYS A 773 -47.62 -7.01 8.76
C LYS A 773 -47.67 -8.18 9.73
N VAL A 774 -47.36 -7.93 10.99
CA VAL A 774 -47.65 -8.91 12.05
C VAL A 774 -49.15 -9.00 12.31
N THR A 775 -49.74 -10.15 12.00
CA THR A 775 -51.16 -10.44 12.22
C THR A 775 -51.35 -11.78 12.94
N VAL A 776 -52.61 -12.19 13.13
CA VAL A 776 -52.92 -13.54 13.64
C VAL A 776 -52.41 -14.63 12.69
N ALA A 777 -52.20 -14.34 11.40
CA ALA A 777 -51.63 -15.29 10.45
C ALA A 777 -50.21 -15.72 10.86
N ASP A 778 -49.38 -14.77 11.30
CA ASP A 778 -48.01 -15.01 11.77
C ASP A 778 -47.99 -15.84 13.04
N ILE A 779 -48.89 -15.57 13.98
CA ILE A 779 -49.05 -16.36 15.20
C ILE A 779 -49.40 -17.82 14.86
N VAL A 780 -50.23 -18.04 13.85
CA VAL A 780 -50.58 -19.40 13.39
C VAL A 780 -49.37 -20.09 12.77
N VAL A 781 -48.56 -19.37 11.99
CA VAL A 781 -47.33 -19.90 11.38
C VAL A 781 -46.27 -20.21 12.44
N MET A 782 -46.02 -19.31 13.40
CA MET A 782 -45.15 -19.57 14.58
C MET A 782 -45.64 -20.77 15.39
N GLN A 783 -46.95 -20.90 15.63
CA GLN A 783 -47.50 -22.08 16.30
C GLN A 783 -47.30 -23.36 15.50
N GLN A 784 -47.41 -23.32 14.18
CA GLN A 784 -47.15 -24.48 13.34
C GLN A 784 -45.68 -24.90 13.43
N TYR A 785 -44.75 -23.95 13.47
CA TYR A 785 -43.31 -24.21 13.64
C TYR A 785 -43.02 -24.84 15.02
N LEU A 786 -43.52 -24.24 16.10
CA LEU A 786 -43.35 -24.76 17.47
C LEU A 786 -44.03 -26.13 17.71
N LEU A 787 -45.08 -26.44 16.95
CA LEU A 787 -45.74 -27.74 16.95
C LEU A 787 -45.08 -28.76 15.99
N GLY A 788 -43.99 -28.38 15.31
CA GLY A 788 -43.26 -29.21 14.36
C GLY A 788 -44.04 -29.53 13.07
N LYS A 789 -45.10 -28.77 12.76
CA LYS A 789 -45.91 -28.94 11.54
C LYS A 789 -45.24 -28.34 10.30
N ILE A 790 -44.37 -27.36 10.49
CA ILE A 790 -43.46 -26.80 9.48
C ILE A 790 -42.04 -26.79 10.06
N LYS A 791 -41.03 -26.92 9.19
CA LYS A 791 -39.61 -26.98 9.58
C LYS A 791 -38.86 -25.65 9.41
N ALA A 792 -39.48 -24.67 8.76
CA ALA A 792 -38.94 -23.36 8.45
C ALA A 792 -40.10 -22.39 8.15
N PHE A 793 -39.84 -21.09 8.24
CA PHE A 793 -40.79 -20.05 7.86
C PHE A 793 -40.74 -19.75 6.35
N SER A 794 -41.82 -19.21 5.78
CA SER A 794 -41.84 -18.85 4.35
C SER A 794 -40.88 -17.69 4.11
N GLY A 795 -39.83 -17.92 3.34
CA GLY A 795 -38.75 -16.95 3.09
C GLY A 795 -37.37 -17.41 3.56
N GLU A 796 -37.28 -18.48 4.37
CA GLU A 796 -36.00 -19.13 4.69
C GLU A 796 -35.60 -20.16 3.61
N PRO A 797 -34.34 -20.21 3.16
CA PRO A 797 -33.85 -21.33 2.37
C PRO A 797 -33.93 -22.63 3.17
N ALA A 798 -34.39 -23.70 2.53
CA ALA A 798 -34.66 -24.98 3.18
C ALA A 798 -33.38 -25.62 3.75
N VAL A 799 -33.22 -25.59 5.07
CA VAL A 799 -32.19 -26.37 5.78
C VAL A 799 -32.61 -27.85 5.83
N THR A 800 -31.90 -28.70 5.10
CA THR A 800 -32.06 -30.15 5.18
C THR A 800 -31.56 -30.67 6.53
N THR A 801 -32.50 -31.22 7.31
CA THR A 801 -32.27 -31.81 8.63
C THR A 801 -31.88 -33.29 8.50
N ALA A 802 -30.66 -33.66 8.90
CA ALA A 802 -30.28 -35.05 9.18
C ALA A 802 -30.45 -35.39 10.68
N PRO A 803 -30.81 -36.64 11.07
CA PRO A 803 -31.21 -36.98 12.45
C PRO A 803 -30.02 -37.20 13.41
N PRO A 804 -30.26 -37.19 14.72
CA PRO A 804 -29.21 -37.06 15.74
C PRO A 804 -28.42 -38.36 15.92
N GLN A 805 -27.10 -38.30 15.79
CA GLN A 805 -26.21 -39.34 16.28
C GLN A 805 -25.56 -38.92 17.61
N THR A 806 -25.79 -39.79 18.58
CA THR A 806 -25.31 -39.80 19.96
C THR A 806 -23.80 -39.69 20.06
N THR A 807 -23.34 -38.80 20.93
CA THR A 807 -21.95 -38.63 21.34
C THR A 807 -21.44 -39.86 22.12
N ALA A 808 -20.38 -40.49 21.60
CA ALA A 808 -19.49 -41.37 22.35
C ALA A 808 -18.03 -40.94 22.09
N PRO A 809 -17.15 -41.04 23.09
CA PRO A 809 -15.86 -40.35 23.09
C PRO A 809 -14.89 -41.03 22.13
N THR A 810 -14.40 -40.30 21.14
CA THR A 810 -13.28 -40.74 20.30
C THR A 810 -12.03 -39.96 20.70
N THR A 811 -11.06 -40.74 21.16
CA THR A 811 -9.68 -40.36 21.47
C THR A 811 -9.06 -39.51 20.36
N HIS A 812 -8.54 -38.33 20.73
CA HIS A 812 -7.59 -37.58 19.93
C HIS A 812 -6.39 -38.47 19.60
N THR A 813 -6.34 -38.93 18.35
CA THR A 813 -5.10 -39.32 17.72
C THR A 813 -4.54 -38.05 17.10
N THR A 814 -3.32 -37.72 17.52
CA THR A 814 -2.47 -36.65 17.00
C THR A 814 -2.44 -36.69 15.48
N VAL A 815 -2.81 -35.59 14.83
CA VAL A 815 -2.48 -35.39 13.42
C VAL A 815 -1.03 -34.93 13.40
N ASP A 816 -0.15 -35.90 13.16
CA ASP A 816 1.24 -35.65 12.82
C ASP A 816 1.34 -34.72 11.61
N ALA A 817 2.41 -33.92 11.62
CA ALA A 817 3.02 -33.16 10.53
C ALA A 817 2.40 -33.32 9.14
N ILE A 818 2.18 -32.19 8.47
CA ILE A 818 2.04 -32.10 7.01
C ILE A 818 3.18 -32.89 6.37
N GLN A 819 2.91 -34.15 6.05
CA GLN A 819 3.75 -34.93 5.16
C GLN A 819 3.57 -34.29 3.79
N THR A 820 4.64 -33.65 3.34
CA THR A 820 4.95 -33.51 1.93
C THR A 820 4.84 -34.89 1.28
N THR A 821 3.66 -35.21 0.76
CA THR A 821 3.52 -36.32 -0.18
C THR A 821 4.26 -35.86 -1.43
N ARG A 822 5.48 -36.37 -1.63
CA ARG A 822 6.22 -36.13 -2.88
C ARG A 822 5.31 -36.54 -4.03
N ASN A 823 4.95 -35.58 -4.87
CA ASN A 823 4.36 -35.84 -6.17
C ASN A 823 5.24 -36.86 -6.91
N PRO A 824 4.67 -37.98 -7.44
CA PRO A 824 5.44 -38.99 -8.19
C PRO A 824 6.25 -38.44 -9.37
N SER A 825 5.87 -37.27 -9.89
CA SER A 825 6.58 -36.59 -10.98
C SER A 825 7.82 -35.79 -10.52
N GLY A 826 7.96 -35.51 -9.22
CA GLY A 826 9.02 -34.66 -8.67
C GLY A 826 8.86 -33.15 -8.96
N ILE A 827 7.75 -32.75 -9.59
CA ILE A 827 7.41 -31.34 -9.89
C ILE A 827 6.59 -30.79 -8.72
N GLN A 828 6.89 -29.56 -8.31
CA GLN A 828 6.21 -28.89 -7.21
C GLN A 828 4.75 -28.63 -7.55
N ASP A 829 3.89 -28.75 -6.55
CA ASP A 829 2.44 -28.54 -6.65
C ASP A 829 2.06 -27.41 -5.70
N TYR A 830 1.60 -26.31 -6.29
CA TYR A 830 1.23 -25.06 -5.63
C TYR A 830 -0.29 -24.88 -5.57
N GLY A 831 -1.04 -25.67 -6.35
CA GLY A 831 -2.48 -25.51 -6.50
C GLY A 831 -3.30 -26.14 -5.38
N THR A 832 -4.63 -26.01 -5.51
CA THR A 832 -5.60 -26.59 -4.56
C THR A 832 -5.62 -28.12 -4.62
N PRO A 833 -5.96 -28.82 -3.52
CA PRO A 833 -6.15 -30.27 -3.55
C PRO A 833 -7.36 -30.68 -4.41
N MET A 834 -7.23 -31.78 -5.18
CA MET A 834 -8.34 -32.36 -5.95
C MET A 834 -9.58 -32.64 -5.06
N ASN A 835 -10.74 -32.13 -5.46
CA ASN A 835 -12.01 -32.44 -4.80
C ASN A 835 -12.44 -33.91 -5.03
N GLN A 836 -12.23 -34.75 -4.01
CA GLN A 836 -12.56 -36.18 -4.01
C GLN A 836 -14.08 -36.47 -4.00
N ASN A 837 -14.92 -35.45 -3.84
CA ASN A 837 -16.38 -35.57 -3.82
C ASN A 837 -17.05 -34.96 -5.06
N ALA A 838 -16.27 -34.52 -6.04
CA ALA A 838 -16.82 -33.95 -7.27
C ALA A 838 -17.66 -34.97 -8.05
N THR A 839 -18.71 -34.49 -8.74
CA THR A 839 -19.63 -35.30 -9.54
C THR A 839 -18.92 -36.16 -10.58
N MET A 840 -17.90 -35.61 -11.24
CA MET A 840 -16.96 -36.33 -12.10
C MET A 840 -15.53 -36.05 -11.67
N GLN A 841 -14.72 -37.10 -11.64
CA GLN A 841 -13.31 -37.05 -11.25
C GLN A 841 -12.46 -37.86 -12.22
N ALA A 842 -11.42 -37.22 -12.75
CA ALA A 842 -10.39 -37.86 -13.53
C ALA A 842 -9.02 -37.63 -12.90
N ASP A 843 -8.59 -38.59 -12.05
CA ASP A 843 -7.29 -38.58 -11.37
C ASP A 843 -6.21 -39.26 -12.23
N PHE A 844 -5.48 -38.48 -13.04
CA PHE A 844 -4.48 -39.01 -13.98
C PHE A 844 -3.22 -39.53 -13.29
N ARG A 845 -3.04 -39.24 -12.00
CA ARG A 845 -2.00 -39.89 -11.17
C ARG A 845 -2.21 -41.39 -11.04
N LYS A 846 -3.44 -41.87 -11.29
CA LYS A 846 -3.82 -43.29 -11.31
C LYS A 846 -3.81 -43.91 -12.71
N GLY A 847 -3.40 -43.16 -13.74
CA GLY A 847 -3.37 -43.59 -15.13
C GLY A 847 -4.55 -43.07 -15.96
N ALA A 848 -4.81 -43.71 -17.09
CA ALA A 848 -5.90 -43.33 -17.98
C ALA A 848 -7.27 -43.46 -17.30
N ASN A 849 -8.15 -42.49 -17.56
CA ASN A 849 -9.51 -42.47 -17.02
C ASN A 849 -10.53 -42.79 -18.13
N ALA A 850 -11.52 -43.63 -17.82
CA ALA A 850 -12.53 -44.10 -18.77
C ALA A 850 -13.49 -43.01 -19.27
N GLU A 851 -13.62 -41.88 -18.55
CA GLU A 851 -14.42 -40.74 -18.98
C GLU A 851 -13.80 -39.97 -20.14
N PHE A 852 -12.50 -40.16 -20.39
CA PHE A 852 -11.74 -39.44 -21.40
C PHE A 852 -11.15 -40.38 -22.46
N PHE A 853 -10.92 -39.83 -23.65
CA PHE A 853 -10.16 -40.49 -24.71
C PHE A 853 -9.21 -39.50 -25.39
N ALA A 854 -8.11 -40.01 -25.95
CA ALA A 854 -7.18 -39.23 -26.75
C ALA A 854 -7.68 -39.13 -28.20
N SER A 855 -7.68 -37.92 -28.75
CA SER A 855 -8.01 -37.66 -30.16
C SER A 855 -6.94 -38.25 -31.09
N ASP A 856 -7.35 -38.76 -32.26
CA ASP A 856 -6.46 -39.47 -33.19
C ASP A 856 -6.82 -39.23 -34.66
N GLY A 857 -5.87 -38.75 -35.47
CA GLY A 857 -5.92 -38.73 -36.93
C GLY A 857 -6.54 -37.50 -37.60
N TRP A 858 -6.83 -36.42 -36.87
CA TRP A 858 -7.52 -35.22 -37.37
C TRP A 858 -6.90 -33.91 -36.84
N THR A 859 -7.35 -32.72 -37.27
CA THR A 859 -6.82 -31.40 -36.85
C THR A 859 -7.96 -30.37 -36.66
N ASN A 860 -7.73 -29.34 -35.85
CA ASN A 860 -8.67 -28.23 -35.60
C ASN A 860 -8.30 -26.99 -36.42
N GLY A 861 -9.30 -26.25 -36.93
CA GLY A 861 -9.14 -24.88 -37.42
C GLY A 861 -8.03 -24.62 -38.46
N SER A 862 -7.82 -23.35 -38.81
CA SER A 862 -6.68 -22.94 -39.64
C SER A 862 -5.49 -22.44 -38.83
N CYS A 863 -5.67 -22.17 -37.54
CA CYS A 863 -4.64 -21.66 -36.64
C CYS A 863 -3.77 -22.76 -36.00
N PHE A 864 -4.15 -24.04 -36.08
CA PHE A 864 -3.40 -25.15 -35.49
C PHE A 864 -2.39 -25.71 -36.49
N ASN A 865 -1.11 -25.64 -36.16
CA ASN A 865 -0.02 -26.13 -37.00
C ASN A 865 0.29 -27.63 -36.78
N CYS A 866 -0.69 -28.40 -36.31
CA CYS A 866 -0.51 -29.82 -35.98
C CYS A 866 -1.75 -30.67 -36.23
N GLY A 867 -1.57 -31.99 -36.32
CA GLY A 867 -2.65 -32.97 -36.17
C GLY A 867 -2.67 -33.58 -34.77
N TRP A 868 -3.84 -34.00 -34.31
CA TRP A 868 -4.04 -34.75 -33.07
C TRP A 868 -3.68 -36.22 -33.28
N TYR A 869 -2.78 -36.73 -32.44
CA TYR A 869 -2.34 -38.12 -32.47
C TYR A 869 -2.37 -38.71 -31.06
N LYS A 870 -3.00 -39.87 -30.88
CA LYS A 870 -3.15 -40.48 -29.54
C LYS A 870 -1.81 -40.86 -28.92
N GLU A 871 -0.80 -41.15 -29.73
CA GLU A 871 0.56 -41.45 -29.29
C GLU A 871 1.26 -40.27 -28.59
N ASN A 872 0.77 -39.04 -28.78
CA ASN A 872 1.27 -37.86 -28.07
C ASN A 872 0.64 -37.68 -26.67
N THR A 873 -0.18 -38.64 -26.24
CA THR A 873 -0.79 -38.69 -24.90
C THR A 873 -0.20 -39.85 -24.10
N SER A 874 0.33 -39.59 -22.91
CA SER A 874 0.88 -40.64 -22.03
C SER A 874 0.62 -40.37 -20.54
N PHE A 875 0.65 -41.44 -19.72
CA PHE A 875 0.35 -41.39 -18.27
C PHE A 875 1.56 -41.74 -17.39
N ASN A 876 2.77 -41.42 -17.85
CA ASN A 876 4.00 -41.70 -17.09
C ASN A 876 4.29 -40.59 -16.05
N GLY A 877 5.11 -40.91 -15.04
CA GLY A 877 5.45 -39.97 -13.97
C GLY A 877 4.29 -39.64 -13.01
N GLY A 878 3.17 -40.38 -13.08
CA GLY A 878 1.99 -40.13 -12.27
C GLY A 878 1.23 -38.87 -12.70
N VAL A 879 1.23 -38.53 -13.98
CA VAL A 879 0.47 -37.41 -14.56
C VAL A 879 0.05 -37.73 -15.99
N LEU A 880 -0.98 -37.04 -16.51
CA LEU A 880 -1.27 -36.97 -17.93
C LEU A 880 -0.26 -36.04 -18.60
N ASN A 881 0.45 -36.52 -19.61
CA ASN A 881 1.37 -35.75 -20.43
C ASN A 881 0.74 -35.58 -21.82
N LEU A 882 0.60 -34.33 -22.25
CA LEU A 882 0.18 -33.94 -23.60
C LEU A 882 1.39 -33.31 -24.30
N THR A 883 1.81 -33.89 -25.42
CA THR A 883 3.08 -33.53 -26.08
C THR A 883 2.90 -32.98 -27.49
N ILE A 884 3.63 -31.91 -27.80
CA ILE A 884 3.86 -31.42 -29.16
C ILE A 884 5.17 -32.05 -29.67
N ASP A 885 5.13 -32.70 -30.84
CA ASP A 885 6.34 -33.22 -31.51
C ASP A 885 6.29 -33.05 -33.04
N LYS A 886 7.28 -33.58 -33.75
CA LYS A 886 7.28 -33.64 -35.22
C LYS A 886 6.27 -34.67 -35.71
N ASP A 887 5.53 -34.32 -36.76
CA ASP A 887 4.69 -35.29 -37.45
C ASP A 887 5.54 -36.15 -38.41
N HIS A 888 5.78 -37.41 -38.02
CA HIS A 888 6.53 -38.37 -38.82
C HIS A 888 5.72 -38.99 -39.97
N SER A 889 4.41 -38.78 -40.04
CA SER A 889 3.58 -39.21 -41.16
C SER A 889 3.72 -38.30 -42.39
N GLY A 890 4.21 -37.07 -42.19
CA GLY A 890 4.30 -36.02 -43.21
C GLY A 890 2.97 -35.37 -43.57
N LYS A 891 1.89 -35.64 -42.82
CA LYS A 891 0.54 -35.10 -43.07
C LYS A 891 0.40 -33.65 -42.58
N TYR A 892 1.01 -33.31 -41.44
CA TYR A 892 1.06 -31.97 -40.85
C TYR A 892 2.51 -31.55 -40.59
N ALA A 893 2.73 -30.30 -40.18
CA ALA A 893 4.07 -29.83 -39.80
C ALA A 893 4.50 -30.43 -38.44
N TYR A 894 3.56 -30.52 -37.50
CA TYR A 894 3.78 -31.04 -36.15
C TYR A 894 2.66 -32.01 -35.74
N SER A 895 2.92 -32.82 -34.71
CA SER A 895 1.93 -33.63 -34.00
C SER A 895 1.61 -32.95 -32.66
N GLY A 896 0.33 -32.90 -32.30
CA GLY A 896 -0.16 -32.37 -31.02
C GLY A 896 -1.00 -33.42 -30.29
N ALA A 897 -1.42 -33.08 -29.07
CA ALA A 897 -2.23 -33.96 -28.24
C ALA A 897 -3.50 -33.25 -27.76
N GLU A 898 -4.62 -33.95 -27.81
CA GLU A 898 -5.90 -33.54 -27.24
C GLU A 898 -6.50 -34.72 -26.46
N TYR A 899 -6.96 -34.45 -25.25
CA TYR A 899 -7.62 -35.40 -24.37
C TYR A 899 -8.96 -34.82 -23.92
N ARG A 900 -10.06 -35.54 -24.20
CA ARG A 900 -11.41 -35.02 -24.05
C ARG A 900 -12.40 -36.03 -23.52
N THR A 901 -13.48 -35.56 -22.92
CA THR A 901 -14.52 -36.42 -22.35
C THR A 901 -15.39 -37.11 -23.41
N ASN A 902 -15.93 -38.27 -23.03
CA ASN A 902 -17.02 -38.94 -23.75
C ASN A 902 -18.35 -38.19 -23.56
N GLY A 903 -18.62 -37.76 -22.32
CA GLY A 903 -19.84 -37.04 -21.93
C GLY A 903 -19.77 -35.53 -22.11
N TYR A 904 -20.95 -34.90 -22.05
CA TYR A 904 -21.13 -33.44 -22.05
C TYR A 904 -21.58 -32.98 -20.67
N TYR A 905 -21.07 -31.85 -20.25
CA TYR A 905 -21.28 -31.27 -18.93
C TYR A 905 -21.85 -29.86 -19.10
N LYS A 906 -22.72 -29.48 -18.17
CA LYS A 906 -23.36 -28.16 -18.14
C LYS A 906 -23.06 -27.51 -16.79
N TYR A 907 -23.67 -26.37 -16.48
CA TYR A 907 -23.48 -25.56 -15.28
C TYR A 907 -22.92 -26.29 -14.04
N GLY A 908 -21.94 -25.66 -13.41
CA GLY A 908 -21.18 -26.20 -12.29
C GLY A 908 -19.74 -25.73 -12.32
N TYR A 909 -18.97 -26.23 -11.35
CA TYR A 909 -17.57 -25.88 -11.17
C TYR A 909 -16.65 -26.90 -11.85
N TYR A 910 -15.78 -26.40 -12.71
CA TYR A 910 -14.77 -27.16 -13.45
C TYR A 910 -13.39 -26.78 -12.93
N GLU A 911 -12.52 -27.75 -12.70
CA GLU A 911 -11.18 -27.47 -12.19
C GLU A 911 -10.17 -28.51 -12.67
N THR A 912 -8.95 -28.08 -12.97
CA THR A 912 -7.82 -28.93 -13.29
C THR A 912 -6.56 -28.48 -12.56
N SER A 913 -5.66 -29.41 -12.25
CA SER A 913 -4.26 -29.10 -11.90
C SER A 913 -3.39 -29.27 -13.14
N MET A 914 -2.69 -28.21 -13.56
CA MET A 914 -1.92 -28.13 -14.81
C MET A 914 -0.55 -27.46 -14.61
N GLN A 915 0.45 -27.94 -15.34
CA GLN A 915 1.72 -27.27 -15.63
C GLN A 915 1.82 -27.00 -17.13
N ALA A 916 2.02 -25.74 -17.52
CA ALA A 916 2.02 -25.29 -18.90
C ALA A 916 3.39 -25.45 -19.61
N ILE A 917 3.38 -25.38 -20.95
CA ILE A 917 4.60 -25.33 -21.77
C ILE A 917 5.11 -23.89 -21.87
N LYS A 918 6.39 -23.66 -21.55
CA LYS A 918 7.10 -22.40 -21.82
C LYS A 918 7.89 -22.48 -23.13
N ASN A 919 7.28 -22.01 -24.23
CA ASN A 919 7.91 -21.85 -25.53
C ASN A 919 7.09 -20.88 -26.38
N ASP A 920 7.74 -19.97 -27.10
CA ASP A 920 7.04 -19.10 -28.06
C ASP A 920 6.24 -19.93 -29.08
N GLY A 921 5.03 -19.49 -29.43
CA GLY A 921 4.21 -20.08 -30.47
C GLY A 921 3.35 -21.29 -30.09
N VAL A 922 3.18 -21.61 -28.80
CA VAL A 922 2.34 -22.75 -28.35
C VAL A 922 1.28 -22.34 -27.32
N VAL A 923 0.24 -23.16 -27.20
CA VAL A 923 -0.83 -23.05 -26.20
C VAL A 923 -0.89 -24.33 -25.35
N SER A 924 -1.11 -24.17 -24.04
CA SER A 924 -1.54 -25.23 -23.12
C SER A 924 -2.92 -24.88 -22.56
N SER A 925 -3.93 -25.74 -22.71
CA SER A 925 -5.32 -25.37 -22.46
C SER A 925 -6.08 -26.30 -21.51
N PHE A 926 -7.13 -25.76 -20.90
CA PHE A 926 -8.23 -26.47 -20.25
C PHE A 926 -9.54 -25.73 -20.56
N PHE A 927 -10.49 -26.42 -21.17
CA PHE A 927 -11.66 -25.73 -21.71
C PHE A 927 -12.89 -26.65 -21.80
N THR A 928 -14.06 -26.05 -21.97
CA THR A 928 -15.25 -26.77 -22.46
C THR A 928 -15.53 -26.41 -23.89
N TYR A 929 -15.95 -27.38 -24.71
CA TYR A 929 -16.33 -27.10 -26.09
C TYR A 929 -17.52 -27.95 -26.55
N THR A 930 -18.39 -27.32 -27.32
CA THR A 930 -19.38 -27.95 -28.20
C THR A 930 -19.45 -27.15 -29.49
N GLY A 931 -19.81 -27.76 -30.61
CA GLY A 931 -19.81 -27.03 -31.87
C GLY A 931 -20.29 -27.82 -33.10
N PRO A 932 -20.18 -27.20 -34.30
CA PRO A 932 -20.72 -27.75 -35.54
C PRO A 932 -20.16 -29.13 -35.92
N SER A 933 -18.94 -29.44 -35.47
CA SER A 933 -18.32 -30.76 -35.65
C SER A 933 -19.11 -31.89 -34.96
N GLU A 934 -19.93 -31.56 -33.97
CA GLU A 934 -20.81 -32.47 -33.22
C GLU A 934 -22.31 -32.13 -33.44
N ASN A 935 -22.64 -31.34 -34.48
CA ASN A 935 -23.99 -30.89 -34.81
C ASN A 935 -24.68 -30.09 -33.68
N ASN A 936 -23.90 -29.30 -32.93
CA ASN A 936 -24.36 -28.42 -31.86
C ASN A 936 -23.97 -26.95 -32.13
N PRO A 937 -24.61 -25.98 -31.44
CA PRO A 937 -24.11 -24.60 -31.41
C PRO A 937 -22.67 -24.53 -30.90
N TRP A 938 -21.89 -23.55 -31.37
CA TRP A 938 -20.53 -23.36 -30.88
C TRP A 938 -20.54 -22.60 -29.56
N ASP A 939 -20.45 -23.34 -28.46
CA ASP A 939 -20.30 -22.80 -27.11
C ASP A 939 -18.98 -23.30 -26.52
N GLU A 940 -18.22 -22.41 -25.89
CA GLU A 940 -16.87 -22.71 -25.39
C GLU A 940 -16.52 -21.83 -24.19
N ILE A 941 -15.74 -22.36 -23.25
CA ILE A 941 -15.19 -21.62 -22.10
C ILE A 941 -13.74 -22.04 -21.96
N ASP A 942 -12.83 -21.07 -22.09
CA ASP A 942 -11.40 -21.28 -22.26
C ASP A 942 -10.60 -20.87 -21.03
N ILE A 943 -9.59 -21.69 -20.72
CA ILE A 943 -8.39 -21.32 -19.97
C ILE A 943 -7.19 -21.69 -20.83
N GLU A 944 -6.44 -20.69 -21.29
CA GLU A 944 -5.29 -20.87 -22.18
C GLU A 944 -4.05 -20.17 -21.64
N VAL A 945 -2.99 -20.95 -21.36
CA VAL A 945 -1.66 -20.39 -21.06
C VAL A 945 -0.87 -20.32 -22.37
N LEU A 946 -0.46 -19.11 -22.75
CA LEU A 946 0.30 -18.86 -23.96
C LEU A 946 1.79 -19.06 -23.66
N GLY A 947 2.46 -19.97 -24.35
CA GLY A 947 3.85 -20.31 -24.05
C GLY A 947 4.86 -19.18 -24.24
N LYS A 948 4.46 -18.09 -24.91
CA LYS A 948 5.25 -16.86 -25.07
C LYS A 948 5.41 -16.05 -23.78
N ASP A 949 4.48 -16.22 -22.85
CA ASP A 949 4.41 -15.51 -21.57
C ASP A 949 3.62 -16.36 -20.57
N THR A 950 4.32 -17.30 -19.93
CA THR A 950 3.74 -18.23 -18.98
C THR A 950 3.44 -17.61 -17.61
N THR A 951 3.69 -16.31 -17.43
CA THR A 951 3.23 -15.58 -16.24
C THR A 951 1.82 -15.03 -16.39
N LYS A 952 1.14 -15.34 -17.50
CA LYS A 952 -0.22 -14.91 -17.78
C LYS A 952 -1.08 -16.08 -18.25
N VAL A 953 -2.39 -15.95 -18.01
CA VAL A 953 -3.40 -16.87 -18.52
C VAL A 953 -4.51 -16.09 -19.20
N GLN A 954 -4.99 -16.59 -20.33
CA GLN A 954 -6.09 -16.03 -21.07
C GLN A 954 -7.38 -16.80 -20.74
N PHE A 955 -8.41 -16.06 -20.35
CA PHE A 955 -9.78 -16.56 -20.25
C PHE A 955 -10.58 -16.08 -21.46
N ASN A 956 -11.48 -16.91 -21.97
CA ASN A 956 -12.40 -16.53 -23.04
C ASN A 956 -13.66 -17.37 -22.96
N TYR A 957 -14.69 -16.97 -23.68
CA TYR A 957 -15.85 -17.81 -23.93
C TYR A 957 -16.50 -17.47 -25.27
N TYR A 958 -17.12 -18.48 -25.87
CA TYR A 958 -17.92 -18.35 -27.09
C TYR A 958 -19.36 -18.73 -26.80
N THR A 959 -20.29 -17.99 -27.40
CA THR A 959 -21.71 -18.32 -27.38
C THR A 959 -22.27 -18.27 -28.78
N ASN A 960 -22.77 -19.41 -29.28
CA ASN A 960 -23.18 -19.59 -30.67
C ASN A 960 -22.12 -19.14 -31.71
N GLY A 961 -20.84 -19.36 -31.41
CA GLY A 961 -19.70 -19.00 -32.26
C GLY A 961 -19.31 -17.53 -32.19
N VAL A 962 -19.89 -16.76 -31.27
CA VAL A 962 -19.50 -15.37 -31.00
C VAL A 962 -18.54 -15.35 -29.82
N GLY A 963 -17.26 -15.10 -30.11
CA GLY A 963 -16.19 -14.86 -29.12
C GLY A 963 -15.89 -13.36 -28.94
N ASN A 964 -14.60 -13.00 -28.88
CA ASN A 964 -14.08 -11.67 -28.51
C ASN A 964 -14.34 -11.28 -27.04
N HIS A 965 -14.30 -12.26 -26.14
CA HIS A 965 -14.41 -12.04 -24.69
C HIS A 965 -13.08 -12.35 -23.98
N GLU A 966 -11.95 -12.14 -24.67
CA GLU A 966 -10.64 -12.44 -24.14
C GLU A 966 -10.31 -11.55 -22.95
N TYR A 967 -9.92 -12.17 -21.85
CA TYR A 967 -9.38 -11.50 -20.68
C TYR A 967 -8.02 -12.10 -20.35
N MET A 968 -6.98 -11.26 -20.35
CA MET A 968 -5.63 -11.68 -19.96
C MET A 968 -5.42 -11.38 -18.48
N TYR A 969 -5.19 -12.43 -17.70
CA TYR A 969 -4.91 -12.35 -16.27
C TYR A 969 -3.41 -12.55 -16.01
N ASP A 970 -2.82 -11.72 -15.13
CA ASP A 970 -1.45 -11.88 -14.66
C ASP A 970 -1.44 -12.83 -13.46
N LEU A 971 -0.70 -13.93 -13.57
CA LEU A 971 -0.70 -15.00 -12.58
C LEU A 971 0.12 -14.64 -11.34
N GLY A 972 1.08 -13.71 -11.44
CA GLY A 972 2.05 -13.46 -10.37
C GLY A 972 3.07 -14.60 -10.14
N PHE A 973 3.00 -15.67 -10.93
CA PHE A 973 3.93 -16.80 -10.96
C PHE A 973 4.11 -17.31 -12.39
N ASP A 974 5.11 -18.15 -12.63
CA ASP A 974 5.32 -18.80 -13.93
C ASP A 974 4.64 -20.18 -13.98
N ALA A 975 3.56 -20.31 -14.76
CA ALA A 975 2.76 -21.52 -14.89
C ALA A 975 3.51 -22.75 -15.44
N SER A 976 4.75 -22.58 -15.90
CA SER A 976 5.60 -23.69 -16.36
C SER A 976 6.50 -24.28 -15.27
N GLU A 977 6.68 -23.61 -14.14
CA GLU A 977 7.63 -24.02 -13.09
C GLU A 977 7.03 -25.05 -12.11
N GLY A 978 5.70 -25.20 -12.06
CA GLY A 978 5.01 -26.17 -11.21
C GLY A 978 3.56 -26.41 -11.60
N PHE A 979 2.87 -27.27 -10.83
CA PHE A 979 1.43 -27.45 -10.94
C PHE A 979 0.69 -26.35 -10.20
N HIS A 980 -0.29 -25.77 -10.88
CA HIS A 980 -1.26 -24.81 -10.33
C HIS A 980 -2.66 -25.28 -10.69
N THR A 981 -3.67 -24.84 -9.93
CA THR A 981 -5.06 -25.15 -10.24
C THR A 981 -5.74 -24.02 -10.98
N TYR A 982 -6.50 -24.41 -12.00
CA TYR A 982 -7.26 -23.51 -12.85
C TYR A 982 -8.68 -24.03 -12.93
N GLY A 983 -9.66 -23.16 -12.74
CA GLY A 983 -11.06 -23.56 -12.77
C GLY A 983 -11.99 -22.46 -13.26
N PHE A 984 -13.23 -22.83 -13.51
CA PHE A 984 -14.31 -21.89 -13.72
C PHE A 984 -15.62 -22.43 -13.16
N ASP A 985 -16.39 -21.55 -12.52
CA ASP A 985 -17.78 -21.78 -12.13
C ASP A 985 -18.68 -21.24 -13.24
N TRP A 986 -19.30 -22.15 -13.99
CA TRP A 986 -20.20 -21.80 -15.08
C TRP A 986 -21.64 -21.86 -14.60
N GLN A 987 -22.30 -20.70 -14.56
CA GLN A 987 -23.69 -20.54 -14.18
C GLN A 987 -24.54 -20.07 -15.37
N ALA A 988 -25.85 -20.05 -15.19
CA ALA A 988 -26.76 -19.66 -16.27
C ALA A 988 -26.63 -18.18 -16.69
N ASP A 989 -26.15 -17.32 -15.80
CA ASP A 989 -26.07 -15.87 -15.98
C ASP A 989 -24.65 -15.30 -15.88
N HIS A 990 -23.66 -16.10 -15.44
CA HIS A 990 -22.27 -15.69 -15.34
C HIS A 990 -21.29 -16.87 -15.43
N ILE A 991 -20.01 -16.57 -15.69
CA ILE A 991 -18.89 -17.49 -15.51
C ILE A 991 -17.85 -16.81 -14.64
N THR A 992 -17.39 -17.46 -13.57
CA THR A 992 -16.28 -16.98 -12.73
C THR A 992 -15.08 -17.90 -12.90
N TRP A 993 -13.93 -17.38 -13.32
CA TRP A 993 -12.66 -18.12 -13.41
C TRP A 993 -11.89 -18.03 -12.10
N TYR A 994 -11.16 -19.11 -11.80
CA TYR A 994 -10.38 -19.30 -10.59
C TYR A 994 -8.94 -19.71 -10.92
N VAL A 995 -7.99 -19.19 -10.15
CA VAL A 995 -6.58 -19.61 -10.14
C VAL A 995 -6.21 -19.91 -8.69
N ASP A 996 -5.67 -21.11 -8.43
CA ASP A 996 -5.31 -21.60 -7.10
C ASP A 996 -6.43 -21.43 -6.05
N GLY A 997 -7.68 -21.65 -6.48
CA GLY A 997 -8.88 -21.54 -5.64
C GLY A 997 -9.40 -20.12 -5.42
N LYS A 998 -8.69 -19.09 -5.90
CA LYS A 998 -9.13 -17.68 -5.82
C LYS A 998 -9.91 -17.31 -7.08
N ALA A 999 -11.08 -16.69 -6.92
CA ALA A 999 -11.81 -16.10 -8.04
C ALA A 999 -11.02 -14.90 -8.60
N VAL A 1000 -10.76 -14.89 -9.90
CA VAL A 1000 -9.88 -13.89 -10.55
C VAL A 1000 -10.57 -13.08 -11.65
N TYR A 1001 -11.65 -13.59 -12.23
CA TYR A 1001 -12.41 -12.89 -13.26
C TYR A 1001 -13.85 -13.43 -13.31
N THR A 1002 -14.84 -12.55 -13.42
CA THR A 1002 -16.23 -12.94 -13.67
C THR A 1002 -16.75 -12.22 -14.91
N ALA A 1003 -17.30 -13.00 -15.85
CA ALA A 1003 -17.97 -12.48 -17.03
C ALA A 1003 -19.49 -12.61 -16.88
N TYR A 1004 -20.19 -11.58 -17.38
CA TYR A 1004 -21.64 -11.51 -17.42
C TYR A 1004 -22.11 -11.24 -18.85
N GLY A 1005 -23.29 -11.78 -19.20
CA GLY A 1005 -23.94 -11.53 -20.49
C GLY A 1005 -23.47 -12.42 -21.63
N ASN A 1006 -24.38 -12.75 -22.56
CA ASN A 1006 -24.13 -13.69 -23.68
C ASN A 1006 -23.49 -15.01 -23.23
N MET A 1007 -24.00 -15.63 -22.16
CA MET A 1007 -23.41 -16.84 -21.58
C MET A 1007 -23.60 -18.08 -22.48
N PRO A 1008 -22.60 -18.98 -22.53
CA PRO A 1008 -22.75 -20.31 -23.10
C PRO A 1008 -23.92 -21.03 -22.42
N THR A 1009 -24.71 -21.78 -23.18
CA THR A 1009 -25.90 -22.49 -22.66
C THR A 1009 -25.94 -23.96 -23.04
N THR A 1010 -25.12 -24.38 -23.99
CA THR A 1010 -25.08 -25.74 -24.51
C THR A 1010 -24.05 -26.57 -23.76
N ALA A 1011 -24.45 -27.74 -23.24
CA ALA A 1011 -23.51 -28.63 -22.55
C ALA A 1011 -22.29 -28.95 -23.44
N GLY A 1012 -21.09 -28.82 -22.88
CA GLY A 1012 -19.82 -28.97 -23.57
C GLY A 1012 -19.01 -30.17 -23.06
N LYS A 1013 -18.11 -30.68 -23.89
CA LYS A 1013 -17.11 -31.66 -23.44
C LYS A 1013 -15.98 -30.94 -22.72
N ILE A 1014 -15.43 -31.56 -21.69
CA ILE A 1014 -14.22 -31.06 -21.03
C ILE A 1014 -13.02 -31.53 -21.85
N MET A 1015 -12.13 -30.61 -22.18
CA MET A 1015 -10.99 -30.83 -23.05
C MET A 1015 -9.72 -30.21 -22.50
N MET A 1016 -8.60 -30.84 -22.83
CA MET A 1016 -7.25 -30.31 -22.66
C MET A 1016 -6.48 -30.59 -23.95
N ASN A 1017 -5.79 -29.59 -24.48
CA ASN A 1017 -4.91 -29.79 -25.63
C ASN A 1017 -3.65 -28.94 -25.57
N VAL A 1018 -2.66 -29.36 -26.35
CA VAL A 1018 -1.43 -28.60 -26.60
C VAL A 1018 -1.15 -28.55 -28.09
N TRP A 1019 -0.83 -27.36 -28.61
CA TRP A 1019 -0.62 -27.19 -30.03
C TRP A 1019 0.26 -25.97 -30.35
N PRO A 1020 1.07 -26.04 -31.42
CA PRO A 1020 1.75 -24.89 -31.98
C PRO A 1020 0.85 -24.13 -32.97
N GLY A 1021 0.92 -22.80 -32.96
CA GLY A 1021 0.14 -21.94 -33.85
C GLY A 1021 0.75 -21.72 -35.23
N ILE A 1022 -0.11 -21.41 -36.20
CA ILE A 1022 0.27 -20.89 -37.53
C ILE A 1022 -0.67 -19.74 -37.94
N GLY A 1023 -0.11 -18.64 -38.44
CA GLY A 1023 -0.89 -17.48 -38.89
C GLY A 1023 -1.48 -16.64 -37.74
N VAL A 1024 -0.98 -16.83 -36.51
CA VAL A 1024 -1.42 -16.15 -35.29
C VAL A 1024 -0.22 -15.57 -34.51
N ASP A 1025 0.82 -15.14 -35.21
CA ASP A 1025 2.10 -14.75 -34.61
C ASP A 1025 1.98 -13.51 -33.71
N ASP A 1026 1.03 -12.61 -33.98
CA ASP A 1026 0.74 -11.48 -33.07
C ASP A 1026 0.20 -11.98 -31.71
N TRP A 1027 -0.54 -13.10 -31.72
CA TRP A 1027 -1.10 -13.71 -30.53
C TRP A 1027 -0.12 -14.65 -29.83
N LEU A 1028 0.65 -15.48 -30.52
CA LEU A 1028 1.50 -16.51 -29.89
C LEU A 1028 3.01 -16.29 -30.03
N LYS A 1029 3.47 -15.30 -30.81
CA LYS A 1029 4.80 -15.26 -31.46
C LYS A 1029 5.04 -16.44 -32.42
N PRO A 1030 5.98 -16.32 -33.37
CA PRO A 1030 6.28 -17.43 -34.29
C PRO A 1030 6.77 -18.67 -33.54
N PHE A 1031 6.19 -19.83 -33.84
CA PHE A 1031 6.67 -21.11 -33.29
C PHE A 1031 8.07 -21.43 -33.83
N ASN A 1032 9.01 -21.67 -32.91
CA ASN A 1032 10.42 -21.88 -33.22
C ASN A 1032 10.77 -23.32 -33.67
N GLY A 1033 9.80 -24.23 -33.64
CA GLY A 1033 9.98 -25.63 -34.04
C GLY A 1033 10.69 -26.52 -33.01
N ASN A 1034 10.86 -26.06 -31.77
CA ASN A 1034 11.39 -26.87 -30.68
C ASN A 1034 10.42 -28.02 -30.36
N THR A 1035 10.93 -29.25 -30.37
CA THR A 1035 10.20 -30.45 -29.97
C THR A 1035 11.14 -31.47 -29.30
N PRO A 1036 10.64 -32.34 -28.40
CA PRO A 1036 9.27 -32.39 -27.88
C PRO A 1036 9.00 -31.32 -26.80
N LEU A 1037 7.77 -30.84 -26.72
CA LEU A 1037 7.28 -29.93 -25.67
C LEU A 1037 6.06 -30.55 -24.98
N THR A 1038 6.00 -30.54 -23.65
CA THR A 1038 4.98 -31.29 -22.90
C THR A 1038 4.33 -30.44 -21.81
N ALA A 1039 2.99 -30.33 -21.85
CA ALA A 1039 2.18 -29.87 -20.72
C ALA A 1039 1.77 -31.08 -19.88
N ARG A 1040 1.55 -30.86 -18.58
CA ARG A 1040 1.24 -31.94 -17.63
C ARG A 1040 -0.03 -31.60 -16.85
N TYR A 1041 -0.84 -32.62 -16.59
CA TYR A 1041 -2.09 -32.49 -15.85
C TYR A 1041 -2.17 -33.59 -14.79
N GLN A 1042 -2.42 -33.23 -13.54
CA GLN A 1042 -2.53 -34.23 -12.47
C GLN A 1042 -3.94 -34.83 -12.42
N TRP A 1043 -4.97 -34.00 -12.57
CA TRP A 1043 -6.36 -34.39 -12.45
C TRP A 1043 -7.30 -33.31 -12.99
N VAL A 1044 -8.54 -33.72 -13.29
CA VAL A 1044 -9.67 -32.84 -13.65
C VAL A 1044 -10.88 -33.21 -12.81
N THR A 1045 -11.65 -32.23 -12.35
CA THR A 1045 -12.93 -32.43 -11.67
C THR A 1045 -14.04 -31.58 -12.29
N TYR A 1046 -15.26 -32.07 -12.17
CA TYR A 1046 -16.48 -31.32 -12.44
C TYR A 1046 -17.47 -31.58 -11.31
N ASN A 1047 -17.95 -30.51 -10.69
CA ASN A 1047 -18.99 -30.56 -9.67
C ASN A 1047 -20.27 -29.91 -10.19
N GLN A 1048 -21.31 -30.71 -10.37
CA GLN A 1048 -22.62 -30.23 -10.74
C GLN A 1048 -23.20 -29.46 -9.55
N GLN A 1049 -23.51 -28.19 -9.77
CA GLN A 1049 -24.16 -27.33 -8.78
C GLN A 1049 -25.68 -27.29 -8.97
#